data_AF-A0AAJ8KKC6-F1
#
_entry.id   AF-A0AAJ8KKC6-F1
#
_cell.length_a   1.000
_cell.length_b   1.000
_cell.length_c   1.000
_cell.angle_alpha   90.00
_cell.angle_beta   90.00
_cell.angle_gamma   90.00
#
_symmetry.space_group_name_H-M   'P 1'
#
loop_
_entity.id
_entity.type
_entity.pdbx_description
1 polymer ?
#
loop_
_entity_poly.entity_id
_entity_poly.type
_entity_poly.pdbx_seq_one_letter_code
_entity_poly.pdbx_strand_id
1 'polypeptide(L)'
;MTKAAVIDPEAVLKELSSEEKIALLSGDDMWHTVPIPRLGVPRVRCSDGPNGVRGTAWTNGAPASCFPSATGLGASMDVELARRIGEALGEECRARGVHCLLGPTTNCQRHPCGGRGFESFSEDPYLCGHVALAWVEGVQSKKVMTSPKHFLANEQEYLRRSNNSVIDERTMHEIYLEPFRIQAKARPSVFMSSYNRVNGLHVAEHPFLLRKVLREDFEFKGMIMSDWSGTYSSSEAVKASLDLEMPGPALMRGSSLERDIIGGKLVPADIDECVLRVLHYVREAQQSGIDFEKEEDTINTPEIRALLREAADSAVVLLKNEQGVLPISDTVGSSKKTIAVIGPNAKTAAYAGGGSANLAPTYLVTPFQAITEHADSIGAKVEYTIGSDASRWTPLLTPFIHHHQKTPADGPGVQCDFYDTNPWEQGQGQKALKPKPLFSKFNNSAFSYFIDGIPKEIPVRGYVSLKTVFVPDESGIWELGLGVAGQADLYIDGKKIIDNSTDQKEGLLFFNTGAEERTGEYEVQAGRSYDIEVRFSNFKQLNAMSPYTGRRGGIRIGGRKKRDPKEEIEKAVKLASELDVAIVCIGTNSEYESEAYDREDMKLPPGTDELVEAILAVRPDAIIVNQSGMPVEFPWIKNASTVVQAFFGGNECGRGISDILFGKVNPSGKLPISWAEKVEDYPSHQDFGHPIDTVYSEGINTGYRYFDRNDNPKSAFPFGHGLSYTSFKFSDLSVKPEGFGAKVNFTINNTGKVAGSEVAQIYIHDLSPIVEKPEHELGGLKKVFLQPGESKQVSVNLDHKAFSFYSVQEKSWIGRKGDYEVRIGSSSTKIHLSKPVHLDNSFKWIGLQEPQIYNVSWL
;
A
#
# COMPACT_ATOMS: atom_id res chain seq x y z
N MET A 1 -21.69 -32.50 -2.47
CA MET A 1 -22.16 -31.55 -1.43
C MET A 1 -23.34 -30.77 -2.01
N THR A 2 -24.51 -30.84 -1.39
CA THR A 2 -25.66 -30.00 -1.75
C THR A 2 -25.28 -28.54 -1.52
N LYS A 3 -25.40 -27.68 -2.55
CA LYS A 3 -25.27 -26.23 -2.39
C LYS A 3 -26.17 -25.81 -1.23
N ALA A 4 -25.61 -25.20 -0.18
CA ALA A 4 -26.42 -24.63 0.89
C ALA A 4 -27.42 -23.64 0.26
N ALA A 5 -28.69 -23.72 0.68
CA ALA A 5 -29.69 -22.79 0.20
C ALA A 5 -29.29 -21.35 0.58
N VAL A 6 -29.48 -20.41 -0.34
CA VAL A 6 -29.25 -18.98 -0.07
C VAL A 6 -30.21 -18.56 1.04
N ILE A 7 -29.71 -17.91 2.08
CA ILE A 7 -30.51 -17.47 3.21
C ILE A 7 -31.47 -16.33 2.83
N ASP A 8 -32.62 -16.29 3.50
CA ASP A 8 -33.47 -15.11 3.62
C ASP A 8 -33.06 -14.38 4.92
N PRO A 9 -32.36 -13.22 4.83
CA PRO A 9 -31.84 -12.50 5.99
C PRO A 9 -32.91 -12.15 7.02
N GLU A 10 -34.09 -11.72 6.57
CA GLU A 10 -35.21 -11.32 7.41
C GLU A 10 -35.86 -12.53 8.11
N ALA A 11 -35.89 -13.69 7.45
CA ALA A 11 -36.34 -14.94 8.07
C ALA A 11 -35.33 -15.43 9.12
N VAL A 12 -34.04 -15.48 8.76
CA VAL A 12 -32.96 -15.89 9.67
C VAL A 12 -32.92 -14.98 10.91
N LEU A 13 -33.06 -13.66 10.75
CA LEU A 13 -33.06 -12.71 11.86
C LEU A 13 -34.12 -13.03 12.93
N LYS A 14 -35.29 -13.55 12.54
CA LYS A 14 -36.38 -13.91 13.45
C LYS A 14 -36.12 -15.21 14.22
N GLU A 15 -35.28 -16.09 13.69
CA GLU A 15 -34.95 -17.38 14.29
C GLU A 15 -33.67 -17.37 15.13
N LEU A 16 -32.84 -16.34 15.00
CA LEU A 16 -31.63 -16.17 15.81
C LEU A 16 -31.98 -15.88 17.27
N SER A 17 -31.26 -16.54 18.18
CA SER A 17 -31.26 -16.16 19.60
C SER A 17 -30.52 -14.84 19.80
N SER A 18 -30.67 -14.21 20.97
CA SER A 18 -29.93 -12.99 21.30
C SER A 18 -28.41 -13.22 21.29
N GLU A 19 -27.95 -14.37 21.75
CA GLU A 19 -26.54 -14.75 21.77
C GLU A 19 -25.98 -14.91 20.35
N GLU A 20 -26.72 -15.55 19.45
CA GLU A 20 -26.30 -15.71 18.06
C GLU A 20 -26.31 -14.38 17.30
N LYS A 21 -27.30 -13.50 17.57
CA LYS A 21 -27.31 -12.13 17.04
C LYS A 21 -26.06 -11.37 17.44
N ILE A 22 -25.68 -11.41 18.71
CA ILE A 22 -24.49 -10.72 19.22
C ILE A 22 -23.21 -11.34 18.63
N ALA A 23 -23.14 -12.67 18.51
CA ALA A 23 -21.97 -13.36 17.96
C ALA A 23 -21.69 -12.95 16.49
N LEU A 24 -22.75 -12.76 15.68
CA LEU A 24 -22.64 -12.32 14.29
C LEU A 24 -22.05 -10.91 14.12
N LEU A 25 -22.01 -10.08 15.17
CA LEU A 25 -21.46 -8.73 15.11
C LEU A 25 -19.94 -8.68 15.31
N SER A 26 -19.27 -9.82 15.25
CA SER A 26 -17.81 -9.93 15.35
C SER A 26 -17.24 -11.03 14.42
N GLY A 27 -15.94 -10.96 14.14
CA GLY A 27 -15.21 -12.06 13.53
C GLY A 27 -15.13 -13.31 14.43
N ASP A 28 -15.02 -14.49 13.82
CA ASP A 28 -14.71 -15.76 14.50
C ASP A 28 -13.20 -15.95 14.69
N ASP A 29 -12.41 -15.45 13.74
CA ASP A 29 -10.96 -15.42 13.79
C ASP A 29 -10.41 -14.19 13.05
N MET A 30 -9.13 -14.26 12.63
CA MET A 30 -8.47 -13.20 11.89
C MET A 30 -9.16 -12.84 10.56
N TRP A 31 -9.86 -13.77 9.90
CA TRP A 31 -10.25 -13.66 8.49
C TRP A 31 -11.70 -14.08 8.20
N HIS A 32 -12.45 -14.53 9.22
CA HIS A 32 -13.76 -15.12 9.01
C HIS A 32 -14.85 -14.55 9.91
N THR A 33 -16.07 -14.49 9.40
CA THR A 33 -17.27 -14.21 10.20
C THR A 33 -17.73 -15.43 10.99
N VAL A 34 -18.51 -15.23 12.06
CA VAL A 34 -19.11 -16.34 12.82
C VAL A 34 -20.17 -17.10 12.00
N PRO A 35 -20.11 -18.45 11.89
CA PRO A 35 -21.16 -19.24 11.24
C PRO A 35 -22.30 -19.60 12.20
N ILE A 36 -23.53 -19.71 11.68
CA ILE A 36 -24.69 -20.31 12.37
C ILE A 36 -25.24 -21.48 11.52
N PRO A 37 -24.64 -22.69 11.62
CA PRO A 37 -24.95 -23.80 10.72
C PRO A 37 -26.41 -24.24 10.73
N ARG A 38 -27.09 -24.19 11.89
CA ARG A 38 -28.50 -24.60 12.03
C ARG A 38 -29.46 -23.74 11.20
N LEU A 39 -29.05 -22.50 10.86
CA LEU A 39 -29.81 -21.55 10.05
C LEU A 39 -29.19 -21.36 8.65
N GLY A 40 -28.21 -22.19 8.28
CA GLY A 40 -27.57 -22.10 6.97
C GLY A 40 -26.70 -20.85 6.77
N VAL A 41 -26.25 -20.19 7.84
CA VAL A 41 -25.32 -19.04 7.80
C VAL A 41 -23.88 -19.59 7.78
N PRO A 42 -23.16 -19.51 6.64
CA PRO A 42 -21.79 -19.99 6.52
C PRO A 42 -20.76 -19.03 7.12
N ARG A 43 -19.52 -19.49 7.15
CA ARG A 43 -18.33 -18.75 7.60
C ARG A 43 -17.73 -17.96 6.42
N VAL A 44 -18.03 -16.67 6.30
CA VAL A 44 -17.57 -15.85 5.16
C VAL A 44 -16.10 -15.48 5.36
N ARG A 45 -15.27 -15.71 4.34
CA ARG A 45 -13.82 -15.43 4.34
C ARG A 45 -13.50 -14.07 3.70
N CYS A 46 -12.70 -13.25 4.38
CA CYS A 46 -12.05 -12.06 3.84
C CYS A 46 -10.51 -12.21 3.77
N SER A 47 -9.85 -11.35 2.99
CA SER A 47 -8.39 -11.31 2.88
C SER A 47 -7.92 -9.91 2.52
N ASP A 48 -6.74 -9.51 2.99
CA ASP A 48 -6.02 -8.39 2.39
C ASP A 48 -5.51 -8.77 0.99
N GLY A 49 -5.26 -7.83 0.09
CA GLY A 49 -5.50 -6.40 0.19
C GLY A 49 -5.37 -5.69 -1.18
N PRO A 50 -4.95 -4.41 -1.21
CA PRO A 50 -5.16 -3.53 -2.36
C PRO A 50 -4.33 -3.84 -3.61
N ASN A 51 -3.21 -4.57 -3.48
CA ASN A 51 -2.27 -4.86 -4.57
C ASN A 51 -2.05 -6.38 -4.78
N GLY A 52 -2.90 -7.23 -4.20
CA GLY A 52 -2.81 -8.70 -4.30
C GLY A 52 -3.58 -9.40 -3.19
N VAL A 53 -3.93 -10.68 -3.39
CA VAL A 53 -4.76 -11.45 -2.44
C VAL A 53 -3.86 -12.33 -1.58
N ARG A 54 -3.49 -11.86 -0.37
CA ARG A 54 -2.56 -12.60 0.52
C ARG A 54 -3.11 -13.97 0.93
N GLY A 55 -4.41 -14.06 1.19
CA GLY A 55 -5.06 -15.20 1.83
C GLY A 55 -5.07 -15.10 3.35
N THR A 56 -5.22 -16.25 3.99
CA THR A 56 -5.51 -16.40 5.43
C THR A 56 -4.28 -16.64 6.29
N ALA A 57 -3.08 -16.53 5.71
CA ALA A 57 -1.82 -16.80 6.42
C ALA A 57 -0.75 -15.72 6.15
N TRP A 58 -0.17 -15.19 7.23
CA TRP A 58 1.02 -14.33 7.20
C TRP A 58 2.30 -15.11 6.93
N THR A 59 2.39 -16.34 7.43
CA THR A 59 3.54 -17.23 7.25
C THR A 59 3.11 -18.52 6.55
N ASN A 60 3.86 -18.93 5.52
CA ASN A 60 3.54 -20.07 4.66
C ASN A 60 2.19 -19.96 3.92
N GLY A 61 1.69 -18.76 3.65
CA GLY A 61 0.51 -18.57 2.79
C GLY A 61 0.78 -19.00 1.35
N ALA A 62 -0.29 -19.34 0.62
CA ALA A 62 -0.19 -19.65 -0.80
C ALA A 62 0.32 -18.40 -1.56
N PRO A 63 1.40 -18.49 -2.38
CA PRO A 63 1.93 -17.32 -3.07
C PRO A 63 0.92 -16.68 -4.03
N ALA A 64 0.91 -15.35 -4.16
CA ALA A 64 -0.09 -14.59 -4.92
C ALA A 64 0.51 -13.66 -5.97
N SER A 65 -0.34 -13.15 -6.86
CA SER A 65 0.05 -12.08 -7.78
C SER A 65 0.17 -10.76 -7.00
N CYS A 66 1.36 -10.16 -6.99
CA CYS A 66 1.58 -8.83 -6.44
C CYS A 66 1.68 -7.82 -7.57
N PHE A 67 0.68 -6.95 -7.68
CA PHE A 67 0.68 -5.80 -8.58
C PHE A 67 1.50 -4.66 -7.99
N PRO A 68 1.85 -3.62 -8.78
CA PRO A 68 2.48 -2.42 -8.25
C PRO A 68 1.72 -1.85 -7.04
N SER A 69 2.45 -1.15 -6.17
CA SER A 69 1.84 -0.37 -5.09
C SER A 69 0.76 0.56 -5.63
N ALA A 70 -0.19 0.96 -4.78
CA ALA A 70 -1.26 1.83 -5.21
C ALA A 70 -0.72 3.16 -5.76
N THR A 71 0.36 3.71 -5.20
CA THR A 71 1.03 4.88 -5.80
C THR A 71 1.58 4.59 -7.19
N GLY A 72 2.16 3.40 -7.43
CA GLY A 72 2.57 2.97 -8.77
C GLY A 72 1.38 2.85 -9.74
N LEU A 73 0.25 2.28 -9.29
CA LEU A 73 -0.97 2.21 -10.11
C LEU A 73 -1.56 3.62 -10.35
N GLY A 74 -1.54 4.50 -9.36
CA GLY A 74 -1.91 5.91 -9.51
C GLY A 74 -1.04 6.62 -10.53
N ALA A 75 0.26 6.30 -10.56
CA ALA A 75 1.21 6.86 -11.51
C ALA A 75 0.92 6.44 -12.97
N SER A 76 0.26 5.30 -13.18
CA SER A 76 -0.17 4.92 -14.53
C SER A 76 -1.18 5.90 -15.13
N MET A 77 -1.94 6.60 -14.27
CA MET A 77 -3.14 7.41 -14.60
C MET A 77 -4.06 6.70 -15.60
N ASP A 78 -4.16 5.37 -15.47
CA ASP A 78 -4.91 4.50 -16.38
C ASP A 78 -6.04 3.79 -15.62
N VAL A 79 -7.22 4.40 -15.69
CA VAL A 79 -8.46 3.89 -15.08
C VAL A 79 -8.88 2.55 -15.69
N GLU A 80 -8.54 2.28 -16.94
CA GLU A 80 -8.83 0.99 -17.60
C GLU A 80 -7.93 -0.12 -17.06
N LEU A 81 -6.64 0.16 -16.90
CA LEU A 81 -5.70 -0.76 -16.26
C LEU A 81 -6.13 -1.09 -14.83
N ALA A 82 -6.56 -0.09 -14.04
CA ALA A 82 -7.05 -0.31 -12.68
C ALA A 82 -8.23 -1.29 -12.61
N ARG A 83 -9.16 -1.22 -13.57
CA ARG A 83 -10.29 -2.17 -13.66
C ARG A 83 -9.83 -3.57 -14.02
N ARG A 84 -8.93 -3.73 -15.00
CA ARG A 84 -8.38 -5.05 -15.38
C ARG A 84 -7.61 -5.70 -14.24
N ILE A 85 -6.87 -4.90 -13.45
CA ILE A 85 -6.23 -5.37 -12.21
C ILE A 85 -7.28 -5.83 -11.20
N GLY A 86 -8.34 -5.03 -10.98
CA GLY A 86 -9.46 -5.43 -10.14
C GLY A 86 -10.10 -6.75 -10.59
N GLU A 87 -10.32 -6.95 -11.88
CA GLU A 87 -10.83 -8.22 -12.45
C GLU A 87 -9.89 -9.40 -12.15
N ALA A 88 -8.59 -9.22 -12.30
CA ALA A 88 -7.60 -10.26 -12.00
C ALA A 88 -7.57 -10.61 -10.51
N LEU A 89 -7.64 -9.61 -9.62
CA LEU A 89 -7.72 -9.81 -8.18
C LEU A 89 -9.02 -10.50 -7.77
N GLY A 90 -10.14 -10.20 -8.45
CA GLY A 90 -11.40 -10.90 -8.28
C GLY A 90 -11.28 -12.38 -8.65
N GLU A 91 -10.64 -12.73 -9.75
CA GLU A 91 -10.38 -14.14 -10.11
C GLU A 91 -9.46 -14.82 -9.09
N GLU A 92 -8.43 -14.14 -8.60
CA GLU A 92 -7.53 -14.69 -7.57
C GLU A 92 -8.26 -14.92 -6.23
N CYS A 93 -9.19 -14.03 -5.85
CA CYS A 93 -10.07 -14.26 -4.70
C CYS A 93 -10.90 -15.54 -4.85
N ARG A 94 -11.46 -15.79 -6.04
CA ARG A 94 -12.23 -17.02 -6.34
C ARG A 94 -11.35 -18.27 -6.31
N ALA A 95 -10.09 -18.17 -6.74
CA ALA A 95 -9.12 -19.26 -6.60
C ALA A 95 -8.78 -19.56 -5.14
N ARG A 96 -8.93 -18.58 -4.24
CA ARG A 96 -8.58 -18.69 -2.82
C ARG A 96 -9.75 -18.85 -1.86
N GLY A 97 -10.99 -18.96 -2.35
CA GLY A 97 -12.17 -19.01 -1.48
C GLY A 97 -12.45 -17.70 -0.73
N VAL A 98 -11.90 -16.57 -1.18
CA VAL A 98 -12.07 -15.25 -0.57
C VAL A 98 -13.33 -14.60 -1.12
N HIS A 99 -14.23 -14.18 -0.23
CA HIS A 99 -15.53 -13.59 -0.59
C HIS A 99 -15.48 -12.06 -0.54
N CYS A 100 -14.63 -11.48 0.30
CA CYS A 100 -14.42 -10.05 0.43
C CYS A 100 -12.93 -9.70 0.41
N LEU A 101 -12.51 -8.87 -0.56
CA LEU A 101 -11.16 -8.35 -0.64
C LEU A 101 -11.06 -7.00 0.08
N LEU A 102 -10.13 -6.89 1.03
CA LEU A 102 -9.97 -5.72 1.89
C LEU A 102 -9.19 -4.61 1.18
N GLY A 103 -9.85 -3.96 0.23
CA GLY A 103 -9.33 -2.84 -0.54
C GLY A 103 -10.39 -2.23 -1.46
N PRO A 104 -10.01 -1.19 -2.22
CA PRO A 104 -8.67 -0.61 -2.26
C PRO A 104 -8.42 0.33 -1.05
N THR A 105 -7.16 0.70 -0.83
CA THR A 105 -6.79 1.73 0.15
C THR A 105 -6.76 3.09 -0.55
N THR A 106 -7.47 4.08 -0.01
CA THR A 106 -7.79 5.36 -0.70
C THR A 106 -7.66 6.61 0.17
N ASN A 107 -6.88 6.54 1.25
CA ASN A 107 -6.47 7.74 2.00
C ASN A 107 -5.66 8.69 1.10
N CYS A 108 -5.86 10.01 1.19
CA CYS A 108 -5.12 10.98 0.37
C CYS A 108 -3.78 11.35 1.02
N GLN A 109 -2.66 11.23 0.32
CA GLN A 109 -1.34 11.52 0.88
C GLN A 109 -1.15 13.03 1.10
N ARG A 110 -1.30 13.48 2.35
CA ARG A 110 -1.05 14.88 2.74
C ARG A 110 0.41 15.20 3.02
N HIS A 111 1.22 14.21 3.37
CA HIS A 111 2.62 14.35 3.72
C HIS A 111 3.44 13.17 3.16
N PRO A 112 4.67 13.40 2.66
CA PRO A 112 5.47 12.37 2.00
C PRO A 112 5.89 11.24 2.95
N CYS A 113 6.00 11.50 4.26
CA CYS A 113 6.50 10.52 5.22
C CYS A 113 5.45 9.52 5.75
N GLY A 114 4.18 9.61 5.31
CA GLY A 114 3.13 8.66 5.71
C GLY A 114 3.53 7.21 5.47
N GLY A 115 3.50 6.38 6.52
CA GLY A 115 3.98 4.99 6.49
C GLY A 115 3.27 4.11 5.46
N ARG A 116 1.98 4.36 5.24
CA ARG A 116 1.14 3.69 4.22
C ARG A 116 0.87 4.57 3.00
N GLY A 117 1.66 5.62 2.80
CA GLY A 117 1.52 6.48 1.62
C GLY A 117 1.59 5.67 0.32
N PHE A 118 2.49 4.68 0.24
CA PHE A 118 2.61 3.76 -0.91
C PHE A 118 1.32 2.96 -1.21
N GLU A 119 0.48 2.77 -0.21
CA GLU A 119 -0.71 1.93 -0.26
C GLU A 119 -1.95 2.68 -0.77
N SER A 120 -1.88 3.99 -0.94
CA SER A 120 -2.92 4.82 -1.55
C SER A 120 -2.54 5.32 -2.94
N PHE A 121 -3.51 5.77 -3.75
CA PHE A 121 -3.26 6.09 -5.16
C PHE A 121 -2.59 7.44 -5.43
N SER A 122 -3.01 8.52 -4.76
CA SER A 122 -2.71 9.89 -5.20
C SER A 122 -3.06 10.94 -4.14
N GLU A 123 -2.30 12.05 -4.11
CA GLU A 123 -2.63 13.23 -3.31
C GLU A 123 -3.90 13.94 -3.81
N ASP A 124 -4.22 13.76 -5.10
CA ASP A 124 -5.41 14.32 -5.71
C ASP A 124 -6.66 13.41 -5.51
N PRO A 125 -7.75 13.95 -4.94
CA PRO A 125 -8.96 13.18 -4.65
C PRO A 125 -9.72 12.71 -5.91
N TYR A 126 -9.64 13.44 -7.03
CA TYR A 126 -10.27 13.03 -8.28
C TYR A 126 -9.57 11.78 -8.83
N LEU A 127 -8.23 11.81 -8.95
CA LEU A 127 -7.46 10.67 -9.41
C LEU A 127 -7.62 9.47 -8.46
N CYS A 128 -7.48 9.71 -7.15
CA CYS A 128 -7.61 8.66 -6.13
C CYS A 128 -8.98 7.96 -6.21
N GLY A 129 -10.07 8.74 -6.27
CA GLY A 129 -11.43 8.20 -6.34
C GLY A 129 -11.74 7.45 -7.63
N HIS A 130 -11.29 7.92 -8.79
CA HIS A 130 -11.63 7.28 -10.08
C HIS A 130 -10.81 6.00 -10.34
N VAL A 131 -9.56 5.94 -9.90
CA VAL A 131 -8.77 4.70 -9.93
C VAL A 131 -9.39 3.68 -8.98
N ALA A 132 -9.76 4.09 -7.77
CA ALA A 132 -10.43 3.24 -6.80
C ALA A 132 -11.78 2.71 -7.28
N LEU A 133 -12.61 3.58 -7.89
CA LEU A 133 -13.89 3.20 -8.46
C LEU A 133 -13.72 2.08 -9.49
N ALA A 134 -12.83 2.26 -10.46
CA ALA A 134 -12.59 1.27 -11.50
C ALA A 134 -12.02 -0.05 -10.94
N TRP A 135 -11.13 0.02 -9.95
CA TRP A 135 -10.64 -1.15 -9.24
C TRP A 135 -11.78 -1.92 -8.56
N VAL A 136 -12.68 -1.21 -7.86
CA VAL A 136 -13.82 -1.82 -7.17
C VAL A 136 -14.77 -2.47 -8.17
N GLU A 137 -15.12 -1.78 -9.25
CA GLU A 137 -15.94 -2.35 -10.33
C GLU A 137 -15.32 -3.62 -10.93
N GLY A 138 -13.99 -3.62 -11.12
CA GLY A 138 -13.25 -4.76 -11.61
C GLY A 138 -13.38 -5.98 -10.70
N VAL A 139 -13.12 -5.84 -9.41
CA VAL A 139 -13.26 -6.94 -8.43
C VAL A 139 -14.70 -7.44 -8.35
N GLN A 140 -15.67 -6.54 -8.24
CA GLN A 140 -17.08 -6.89 -8.13
C GLN A 140 -17.65 -7.55 -9.39
N SER A 141 -17.08 -7.28 -10.57
CA SER A 141 -17.46 -7.98 -11.81
C SER A 141 -17.26 -9.50 -11.72
N LYS A 142 -16.38 -9.96 -10.81
CA LYS A 142 -16.10 -11.37 -10.50
C LYS A 142 -16.95 -11.93 -9.36
N LYS A 143 -17.96 -11.17 -8.91
CA LYS A 143 -18.83 -11.48 -7.77
C LYS A 143 -18.05 -11.63 -6.46
N VAL A 144 -17.02 -10.82 -6.28
CA VAL A 144 -16.24 -10.71 -5.05
C VAL A 144 -16.55 -9.35 -4.44
N MET A 145 -16.85 -9.32 -3.15
CA MET A 145 -17.13 -8.10 -2.43
C MET A 145 -15.85 -7.31 -2.19
N THR A 146 -15.95 -5.99 -2.11
CA THR A 146 -14.82 -5.11 -1.76
C THR A 146 -15.08 -4.40 -0.44
N SER A 147 -14.00 -3.96 0.20
CA SER A 147 -14.05 -3.15 1.40
C SER A 147 -13.08 -1.97 1.27
N PRO A 148 -13.48 -0.89 0.59
CA PRO A 148 -12.64 0.29 0.48
C PRO A 148 -12.28 0.86 1.85
N LYS A 149 -11.02 1.28 2.00
CA LYS A 149 -10.42 1.59 3.31
C LYS A 149 -9.41 2.75 3.25
N HIS A 150 -9.09 3.43 4.34
CA HIS A 150 -9.74 3.35 5.65
C HIS A 150 -10.58 4.61 5.81
N PHE A 151 -11.90 4.43 5.97
CA PHE A 151 -12.86 5.52 6.09
C PHE A 151 -12.88 6.04 7.52
N LEU A 152 -12.36 7.23 7.86
CA LEU A 152 -11.59 8.15 7.02
C LEU A 152 -10.41 8.73 7.80
N ALA A 153 -9.58 9.51 7.12
CA ALA A 153 -8.55 10.34 7.72
C ALA A 153 -7.39 9.58 8.41
N ASN A 154 -7.04 8.38 7.92
CA ASN A 154 -5.90 7.59 8.38
C ASN A 154 -4.65 7.88 7.53
N GLU A 155 -4.20 9.13 7.48
CA GLU A 155 -3.08 9.57 6.63
C GLU A 155 -1.70 9.47 7.29
N GLN A 156 -1.65 9.06 8.56
CA GLN A 156 -0.41 8.78 9.29
C GLN A 156 -0.56 7.54 10.16
N GLU A 157 0.56 6.85 10.42
CA GLU A 157 0.58 5.63 11.21
C GLU A 157 0.93 5.88 12.69
N TYR A 158 1.64 6.98 12.98
CA TYR A 158 2.01 7.37 14.33
C TYR A 158 0.78 7.49 15.21
N LEU A 159 0.74 6.65 16.24
CA LEU A 159 -0.39 6.52 17.17
C LEU A 159 -1.76 6.38 16.49
N ARG A 160 -1.85 5.80 15.28
CA ARG A 160 -3.09 5.73 14.47
C ARG A 160 -4.36 5.28 15.20
N ARG A 161 -4.26 4.56 16.32
CA ARG A 161 -5.41 4.13 17.15
C ARG A 161 -5.90 5.16 18.18
N SER A 162 -5.10 6.18 18.45
CA SER A 162 -5.41 7.24 19.42
C SER A 162 -5.18 8.64 18.85
N ASN A 163 -4.49 8.76 17.72
CA ASN A 163 -4.33 10.01 16.99
C ASN A 163 -5.71 10.55 16.58
N ASN A 164 -5.83 11.87 16.59
CA ASN A 164 -7.03 12.61 16.26
C ASN A 164 -6.71 13.58 15.13
N SER A 165 -7.25 13.28 13.96
CA SER A 165 -7.18 14.14 12.79
C SER A 165 -8.18 15.28 12.99
N VAL A 166 -7.66 16.49 13.21
CA VAL A 166 -8.47 17.71 13.38
C VAL A 166 -8.57 18.40 12.03
N ILE A 167 -9.75 18.29 11.41
CA ILE A 167 -9.98 18.66 10.00
C ILE A 167 -11.18 19.60 9.92
N ASP A 168 -11.04 20.73 9.23
CA ASP A 168 -12.19 21.56 8.90
C ASP A 168 -13.15 20.83 7.93
N GLU A 169 -14.43 21.17 8.00
CA GLU A 169 -15.48 20.45 7.28
C GLU A 169 -15.32 20.56 5.75
N ARG A 170 -14.85 21.69 5.23
CA ARG A 170 -14.64 21.88 3.79
C ARG A 170 -13.52 20.97 3.29
N THR A 171 -12.38 20.95 3.98
CA THR A 171 -11.26 20.09 3.64
C THR A 171 -11.62 18.61 3.76
N MET A 172 -12.34 18.23 4.81
CA MET A 172 -12.84 16.86 4.96
C MET A 172 -13.69 16.42 3.77
N HIS A 173 -14.59 17.29 3.26
CA HIS A 173 -15.41 16.99 2.08
C HIS A 173 -14.64 17.05 0.76
N GLU A 174 -13.76 18.04 0.57
CA GLU A 174 -13.05 18.27 -0.70
C GLU A 174 -11.87 17.33 -0.95
N ILE A 175 -11.22 16.85 0.11
CA ILE A 175 -10.00 16.04 0.00
C ILE A 175 -10.23 14.60 0.46
N TYR A 176 -10.74 14.40 1.66
CA TYR A 176 -10.66 13.07 2.32
C TYR A 176 -11.90 12.21 2.14
N LEU A 177 -13.09 12.80 2.06
CA LEU A 177 -14.34 12.09 1.76
C LEU A 177 -14.56 11.89 0.26
N GLU A 178 -14.00 12.75 -0.59
CA GLU A 178 -14.26 12.75 -2.03
C GLU A 178 -13.89 11.42 -2.73
N PRO A 179 -12.73 10.78 -2.47
CA PRO A 179 -12.44 9.47 -3.04
C PRO A 179 -13.49 8.41 -2.64
N PHE A 180 -13.93 8.42 -1.38
CA PHE A 180 -14.94 7.50 -0.87
C PHE A 180 -16.33 7.79 -1.46
N ARG A 181 -16.66 9.05 -1.74
CA ARG A 181 -17.87 9.44 -2.46
C ARG A 181 -17.85 8.91 -3.89
N ILE A 182 -16.73 9.06 -4.60
CA ILE A 182 -16.58 8.60 -5.98
C ILE A 182 -16.73 7.07 -6.04
N GLN A 183 -16.02 6.32 -5.20
CA GLN A 183 -16.08 4.85 -5.23
C GLN A 183 -17.42 4.30 -4.70
N ALA A 184 -18.18 5.05 -3.90
CA ALA A 184 -19.53 4.66 -3.48
C ALA A 184 -20.49 4.48 -4.68
N LYS A 185 -20.18 5.09 -5.85
CA LYS A 185 -20.91 4.86 -7.11
C LYS A 185 -20.87 3.40 -7.56
N ALA A 186 -19.82 2.65 -7.24
CA ALA A 186 -19.75 1.21 -7.51
C ALA A 186 -20.55 0.36 -6.52
N ARG A 187 -21.13 0.98 -5.48
CA ARG A 187 -21.91 0.31 -4.42
C ARG A 187 -21.12 -0.85 -3.81
N PRO A 188 -19.92 -0.59 -3.23
CA PRO A 188 -19.17 -1.63 -2.54
C PRO A 188 -20.05 -2.32 -1.50
N SER A 189 -19.84 -3.60 -1.22
CA SER A 189 -20.64 -4.32 -0.22
C SER A 189 -20.24 -3.96 1.21
N VAL A 190 -19.02 -3.45 1.40
CA VAL A 190 -18.46 -3.08 2.70
C VAL A 190 -17.71 -1.75 2.62
N PHE A 191 -17.70 -0.96 3.70
CA PHE A 191 -16.64 0.01 3.98
C PHE A 191 -15.93 -0.38 5.28
N MET A 192 -14.61 -0.16 5.33
CA MET A 192 -13.82 -0.35 6.55
C MET A 192 -13.58 1.00 7.24
N SER A 193 -13.97 1.11 8.51
CA SER A 193 -13.67 2.30 9.31
C SER A 193 -12.17 2.40 9.63
N SER A 194 -11.64 3.61 9.72
CA SER A 194 -10.26 3.85 10.14
C SER A 194 -10.02 3.62 11.63
N TYR A 195 -8.73 3.54 11.98
CA TYR A 195 -8.29 3.43 13.37
C TYR A 195 -8.46 4.73 14.17
N ASN A 196 -8.25 5.87 13.54
CA ASN A 196 -8.05 7.14 14.20
C ASN A 196 -9.34 7.79 14.68
N ARG A 197 -9.18 8.89 15.41
CA ARG A 197 -10.24 9.84 15.69
C ARG A 197 -10.29 10.90 14.60
N VAL A 198 -11.48 11.41 14.34
CA VAL A 198 -11.70 12.61 13.53
C VAL A 198 -12.49 13.59 14.37
N ASN A 199 -11.95 14.79 14.55
CA ASN A 199 -12.57 15.86 15.34
C ASN A 199 -13.09 15.39 16.71
N GLY A 200 -12.32 14.51 17.38
CA GLY A 200 -12.53 14.08 18.77
C GLY A 200 -13.12 12.68 18.98
N LEU A 201 -13.80 12.09 17.99
CA LEU A 201 -14.41 10.75 18.09
C LEU A 201 -13.71 9.74 17.19
N HIS A 202 -13.56 8.49 17.65
CA HIS A 202 -13.07 7.41 16.80
C HIS A 202 -14.04 7.18 15.65
N VAL A 203 -13.53 6.94 14.43
CA VAL A 203 -14.42 6.82 13.27
C VAL A 203 -15.39 5.65 13.42
N ALA A 204 -14.96 4.55 14.04
CA ALA A 204 -15.77 3.38 14.39
C ALA A 204 -16.99 3.68 15.28
N GLU A 205 -17.06 4.85 15.92
CA GLU A 205 -18.19 5.31 16.74
C GLU A 205 -18.68 6.70 16.37
N HIS A 206 -18.34 7.18 15.16
CA HIS A 206 -18.61 8.55 14.75
C HIS A 206 -19.97 8.65 14.00
N PRO A 207 -21.07 9.13 14.62
CA PRO A 207 -22.40 9.10 14.01
C PRO A 207 -22.50 9.99 12.76
N PHE A 208 -21.81 11.13 12.73
CA PHE A 208 -21.77 11.96 11.52
C PHE A 208 -21.11 11.23 10.34
N LEU A 209 -19.95 10.58 10.53
CA LEU A 209 -19.26 9.90 9.43
C LEU A 209 -19.99 8.62 9.00
N LEU A 210 -20.39 7.79 9.96
CA LEU A 210 -20.95 6.48 9.66
C LEU A 210 -22.45 6.54 9.32
N ARG A 211 -23.27 7.28 10.07
CA ARG A 211 -24.71 7.43 9.73
C ARG A 211 -24.94 8.55 8.73
N LYS A 212 -24.57 9.78 9.06
CA LYS A 212 -24.91 10.93 8.22
C LYS A 212 -24.23 10.85 6.84
N VAL A 213 -22.91 10.70 6.79
CA VAL A 213 -22.18 10.70 5.52
C VAL A 213 -22.35 9.38 4.77
N LEU A 214 -21.99 8.22 5.35
CA LEU A 214 -22.10 6.95 4.61
C LEU A 214 -23.55 6.53 4.36
N ARG A 215 -24.37 6.35 5.41
CA ARG A 215 -25.74 5.80 5.22
C ARG A 215 -26.67 6.74 4.47
N GLU A 216 -26.64 8.03 4.78
CA GLU A 216 -27.56 9.01 4.19
C GLU A 216 -26.97 9.67 2.94
N ASP A 217 -25.88 10.42 3.05
CA ASP A 217 -25.39 11.25 1.93
C ASP A 217 -24.84 10.40 0.78
N PHE A 218 -24.08 9.34 1.08
CA PHE A 218 -23.58 8.39 0.08
C PHE A 218 -24.56 7.23 -0.17
N GLU A 219 -25.72 7.25 0.48
CA GLU A 219 -26.78 6.24 0.34
C GLU A 219 -26.32 4.79 0.56
N PHE A 220 -25.26 4.58 1.35
CA PHE A 220 -24.61 3.28 1.53
C PHE A 220 -25.47 2.28 2.31
N LYS A 221 -25.76 1.12 1.69
CA LYS A 221 -26.62 0.06 2.26
C LYS A 221 -25.88 -1.18 2.75
N GLY A 222 -24.59 -1.30 2.45
CA GLY A 222 -23.78 -2.47 2.78
C GLY A 222 -23.39 -2.55 4.26
N MET A 223 -22.40 -3.36 4.59
CA MET A 223 -21.90 -3.51 5.96
C MET A 223 -20.81 -2.46 6.26
N ILE A 224 -20.70 -1.97 7.49
CA ILE A 224 -19.51 -1.24 7.96
C ILE A 224 -18.73 -2.16 8.89
N MET A 225 -17.49 -2.47 8.52
CA MET A 225 -16.57 -3.25 9.35
C MET A 225 -15.52 -2.36 10.02
N SER A 226 -15.02 -2.74 11.19
CA SER A 226 -13.86 -2.08 11.77
C SER A 226 -12.58 -2.50 11.04
N ASP A 227 -11.54 -1.66 11.10
CA ASP A 227 -10.17 -2.16 10.95
C ASP A 227 -9.83 -3.12 12.13
N TRP A 228 -8.71 -3.85 12.04
CA TRP A 228 -8.33 -4.91 12.98
C TRP A 228 -8.04 -4.37 14.39
N SER A 229 -8.92 -4.69 15.34
CA SER A 229 -8.95 -4.14 16.69
C SER A 229 -9.27 -2.64 16.74
N GLY A 230 -9.92 -2.11 15.70
CA GLY A 230 -10.32 -0.70 15.58
C GLY A 230 -11.71 -0.40 16.13
N THR A 231 -12.18 -1.15 17.13
CA THR A 231 -13.46 -0.90 17.82
C THR A 231 -13.17 -0.48 19.26
N TYR A 232 -13.67 0.69 19.69
CA TYR A 232 -13.26 1.33 20.96
C TYR A 232 -14.40 1.53 21.96
N SER A 233 -15.63 1.23 21.55
CA SER A 233 -16.83 1.30 22.37
C SER A 233 -17.78 0.16 22.00
N SER A 234 -18.70 -0.14 22.92
CA SER A 234 -19.73 -1.15 22.72
C SER A 234 -21.00 -0.51 22.14
N SER A 235 -21.77 0.21 22.96
CA SER A 235 -23.06 0.77 22.55
C SER A 235 -22.96 1.92 21.55
N GLU A 236 -21.93 2.76 21.68
CA GLU A 236 -21.72 3.94 20.86
C GLU A 236 -21.38 3.53 19.43
N ALA A 237 -20.52 2.53 19.24
CA ALA A 237 -20.21 1.95 17.93
C ALA A 237 -21.45 1.36 17.22
N VAL A 238 -22.28 0.59 17.94
CA VAL A 238 -23.56 0.07 17.40
C VAL A 238 -24.46 1.23 16.95
N LYS A 239 -24.65 2.23 17.81
CA LYS A 239 -25.48 3.40 17.50
C LYS A 239 -24.91 4.24 16.36
N ALA A 240 -23.60 4.25 16.16
CA ALA A 240 -22.97 4.89 15.01
C ALA A 240 -23.15 4.10 13.71
N SER A 241 -23.68 2.87 13.73
CA SER A 241 -23.81 1.94 12.59
C SER A 241 -22.55 1.12 12.24
N LEU A 242 -21.62 0.93 13.18
CA LEU A 242 -20.57 -0.08 13.01
C LEU A 242 -21.19 -1.48 13.18
N ASP A 243 -21.19 -2.27 12.11
CA ASP A 243 -21.91 -3.53 12.06
C ASP A 243 -21.04 -4.72 12.51
N LEU A 244 -19.77 -4.77 12.11
CA LEU A 244 -18.87 -5.91 12.36
C LEU A 244 -17.55 -5.49 13.01
N GLU A 245 -17.25 -6.02 14.20
CA GLU A 245 -15.93 -5.93 14.84
C GLU A 245 -14.97 -6.99 14.26
N MET A 246 -13.81 -6.58 13.78
CA MET A 246 -12.72 -7.45 13.35
C MET A 246 -11.45 -7.20 14.16
N PRO A 247 -10.59 -8.21 14.39
CA PRO A 247 -10.81 -9.64 14.16
C PRO A 247 -11.59 -10.30 15.31
N GLY A 248 -11.87 -11.60 15.18
CA GLY A 248 -12.25 -12.44 16.30
C GLY A 248 -11.07 -12.86 17.20
N PRO A 249 -11.32 -13.24 18.47
CA PRO A 249 -12.60 -13.14 19.16
C PRO A 249 -12.93 -11.69 19.56
N ALA A 250 -14.22 -11.38 19.69
CA ALA A 250 -14.73 -10.07 20.10
C ALA A 250 -14.08 -9.52 21.38
N LEU A 251 -13.83 -8.21 21.39
CA LEU A 251 -13.41 -7.46 22.58
C LEU A 251 -14.52 -6.50 23.06
N MET A 252 -15.08 -5.73 22.13
CA MET A 252 -16.12 -4.73 22.44
C MET A 252 -17.54 -5.26 22.16
N ARG A 253 -17.66 -6.46 21.56
CA ARG A 253 -18.91 -7.19 21.38
C ARG A 253 -19.07 -8.32 22.41
N GLY A 254 -19.98 -9.27 22.17
CA GLY A 254 -20.23 -10.37 23.12
C GLY A 254 -20.87 -9.88 24.43
N SER A 255 -20.29 -10.27 25.57
CA SER A 255 -20.80 -9.95 26.91
C SER A 255 -20.96 -8.44 27.18
N SER A 256 -20.17 -7.61 26.51
CA SER A 256 -20.29 -6.15 26.60
C SER A 256 -21.65 -5.68 26.05
N LEU A 257 -22.08 -6.20 24.90
CA LEU A 257 -23.38 -5.87 24.33
C LEU A 257 -24.55 -6.47 25.11
N GLU A 258 -24.40 -7.70 25.63
CA GLU A 258 -25.41 -8.28 26.52
C GLU A 258 -25.68 -7.36 27.71
N ARG A 259 -24.62 -6.81 28.31
CA ARG A 259 -24.73 -5.88 29.43
C ARG A 259 -25.31 -4.53 29.02
N ASP A 260 -24.99 -4.01 27.84
CA ASP A 260 -25.58 -2.78 27.33
C ASP A 260 -27.08 -2.91 27.04
N ILE A 261 -27.54 -4.08 26.60
CA ILE A 261 -28.97 -4.39 26.43
C ILE A 261 -29.65 -4.47 27.79
N ILE A 262 -29.10 -5.22 28.75
CA ILE A 262 -29.63 -5.33 30.12
C ILE A 262 -29.71 -3.94 30.79
N GLY A 263 -28.70 -3.11 30.55
CA GLY A 263 -28.63 -1.75 31.08
C GLY A 263 -29.49 -0.72 30.34
N GLY A 264 -30.18 -1.10 29.27
CA GLY A 264 -31.02 -0.19 28.47
C GLY A 264 -30.25 0.83 27.64
N LYS A 265 -28.93 0.64 27.45
CA LYS A 265 -28.13 1.48 26.54
C LYS A 265 -28.41 1.13 25.09
N LEU A 266 -28.67 -0.15 24.81
CA LEU A 266 -29.11 -0.65 23.51
C LEU A 266 -30.49 -1.30 23.65
N VAL A 267 -31.31 -1.16 22.63
CA VAL A 267 -32.54 -1.93 22.49
C VAL A 267 -32.32 -3.06 21.47
N PRO A 268 -33.11 -4.16 21.50
CA PRO A 268 -32.96 -5.25 20.55
C PRO A 268 -32.99 -4.81 19.07
N ALA A 269 -33.73 -3.75 18.75
CA ALA A 269 -33.78 -3.18 17.40
C ALA A 269 -32.42 -2.63 16.93
N ASP A 270 -31.57 -2.11 17.82
CA ASP A 270 -30.23 -1.62 17.48
C ASP A 270 -29.33 -2.78 17.02
N ILE A 271 -29.46 -3.93 17.68
CA ILE A 271 -28.74 -5.17 17.33
C ILE A 271 -29.28 -5.74 16.02
N ASP A 272 -30.60 -5.81 15.89
CA ASP A 272 -31.26 -6.35 14.71
C ASP A 272 -30.88 -5.59 13.43
N GLU A 273 -30.72 -4.26 13.52
CA GLU A 273 -30.27 -3.40 12.42
C GLU A 273 -28.87 -3.80 11.91
N CYS A 274 -27.91 -3.99 12.83
CA CYS A 274 -26.55 -4.44 12.48
C CYS A 274 -26.53 -5.88 11.96
N VAL A 275 -27.24 -6.80 12.63
CA VAL A 275 -27.29 -8.22 12.24
C VAL A 275 -27.88 -8.37 10.84
N LEU A 276 -28.91 -7.61 10.49
CA LEU A 276 -29.53 -7.69 9.17
C LEU A 276 -28.52 -7.35 8.05
N ARG A 277 -27.64 -6.36 8.27
CA ARG A 277 -26.57 -6.03 7.32
C ARG A 277 -25.52 -7.12 7.20
N VAL A 278 -25.13 -7.73 8.32
CA VAL A 278 -24.23 -8.90 8.33
C VAL A 278 -24.87 -10.07 7.56
N LEU A 279 -26.18 -10.32 7.75
CA LEU A 279 -26.90 -11.38 7.02
C LEU A 279 -27.04 -11.07 5.53
N HIS A 280 -27.21 -9.80 5.13
CA HIS A 280 -27.14 -9.41 3.72
C HIS A 280 -25.75 -9.67 3.11
N TYR A 281 -24.69 -9.36 3.85
CA TYR A 281 -23.31 -9.67 3.46
C TYR A 281 -23.10 -11.18 3.30
N VAL A 282 -23.60 -12.00 4.23
CA VAL A 282 -23.58 -13.47 4.12
C VAL A 282 -24.36 -13.96 2.89
N ARG A 283 -25.55 -13.40 2.63
CA ARG A 283 -26.36 -13.76 1.46
C ARG A 283 -25.61 -13.46 0.16
N GLU A 284 -24.94 -12.31 0.08
CA GLU A 284 -24.12 -11.94 -1.08
C GLU A 284 -22.94 -12.90 -1.26
N ALA A 285 -22.27 -13.30 -0.17
CA ALA A 285 -21.25 -14.34 -0.19
C ALA A 285 -21.79 -15.67 -0.74
N GLN A 286 -23.00 -16.09 -0.37
CA GLN A 286 -23.62 -17.30 -0.92
C GLN A 286 -23.96 -17.17 -2.42
N GLN A 287 -24.38 -15.97 -2.85
CA GLN A 287 -24.70 -15.67 -4.25
C GLN A 287 -23.45 -15.56 -5.15
N SER A 288 -22.27 -15.32 -4.58
CA SER A 288 -20.99 -15.30 -5.29
C SER A 288 -20.66 -16.62 -6.00
N GLY A 289 -21.17 -17.73 -5.45
CA GLY A 289 -20.84 -19.09 -5.87
C GLY A 289 -19.39 -19.52 -5.55
N ILE A 290 -18.71 -18.79 -4.67
CA ILE A 290 -17.40 -19.16 -4.11
C ILE A 290 -17.63 -20.23 -3.04
N ASP A 291 -16.72 -21.20 -2.98
CA ASP A 291 -16.79 -22.28 -1.99
C ASP A 291 -16.18 -21.80 -0.67
N PHE A 292 -16.96 -21.89 0.41
CA PHE A 292 -16.62 -21.43 1.76
C PHE A 292 -15.47 -22.22 2.39
N GLU A 293 -15.31 -23.49 2.00
CA GLU A 293 -14.28 -24.39 2.53
C GLU A 293 -13.13 -24.61 1.53
N LYS A 294 -13.06 -23.77 0.48
CA LYS A 294 -12.03 -23.89 -0.55
C LYS A 294 -10.63 -23.74 0.03
N GLU A 295 -9.74 -24.65 -0.32
CA GLU A 295 -8.30 -24.50 -0.09
C GLU A 295 -7.73 -23.41 -1.00
N GLU A 296 -6.75 -22.65 -0.50
CA GLU A 296 -6.16 -21.55 -1.25
C GLU A 296 -5.29 -22.06 -2.41
N ASP A 297 -5.65 -21.68 -3.64
CA ASP A 297 -4.88 -21.99 -4.84
C ASP A 297 -4.10 -20.77 -5.34
N THR A 298 -3.08 -21.02 -6.17
CA THR A 298 -2.20 -20.01 -6.76
C THR A 298 -2.46 -19.87 -8.26
N ILE A 299 -2.77 -18.65 -8.72
CA ILE A 299 -2.87 -18.35 -10.16
C ILE A 299 -1.51 -17.86 -10.67
N ASN A 300 -0.97 -18.51 -11.70
CA ASN A 300 0.30 -18.11 -12.32
C ASN A 300 0.34 -18.46 -13.83
N THR A 301 -0.55 -17.85 -14.61
CA THR A 301 -0.67 -18.05 -16.06
C THR A 301 0.13 -17.00 -16.87
N PRO A 302 0.46 -17.26 -18.15
CA PRO A 302 1.11 -16.25 -19.00
C PRO A 302 0.34 -14.93 -19.10
N GLU A 303 -0.99 -14.98 -19.07
CA GLU A 303 -1.86 -13.80 -19.17
C GLU A 303 -1.75 -12.91 -17.93
N ILE A 304 -1.76 -13.50 -16.72
CA ILE A 304 -1.58 -12.72 -15.49
C ILE A 304 -0.17 -12.15 -15.40
N ARG A 305 0.86 -12.89 -15.84
CA ARG A 305 2.24 -12.38 -15.93
C ARG A 305 2.36 -11.20 -16.89
N ALA A 306 1.67 -11.26 -18.03
CA ALA A 306 1.63 -10.16 -18.99
C ALA A 306 0.98 -8.90 -18.39
N LEU A 307 -0.14 -9.06 -17.66
CA LEU A 307 -0.79 -7.94 -16.98
C LEU A 307 0.06 -7.36 -15.84
N LEU A 308 0.75 -8.22 -15.07
CA LEU A 308 1.69 -7.79 -14.03
C LEU A 308 2.83 -6.94 -14.63
N ARG A 309 3.38 -7.36 -15.77
CA ARG A 309 4.42 -6.62 -16.48
C ARG A 309 3.90 -5.32 -17.07
N GLU A 310 2.74 -5.33 -17.72
CA GLU A 310 2.09 -4.12 -18.24
C GLU A 310 1.84 -3.09 -17.12
N ALA A 311 1.41 -3.55 -15.95
CA ALA A 311 1.20 -2.70 -14.79
C ALA A 311 2.52 -2.11 -14.27
N ALA A 312 3.58 -2.93 -14.18
CA ALA A 312 4.91 -2.46 -13.81
C ALA A 312 5.45 -1.43 -14.82
N ASP A 313 5.36 -1.70 -16.12
CA ASP A 313 5.76 -0.78 -17.20
C ASP A 313 5.03 0.57 -17.10
N SER A 314 3.72 0.51 -16.85
CA SER A 314 2.86 1.69 -16.78
C SER A 314 3.08 2.53 -15.52
N ALA A 315 3.62 1.94 -14.45
CA ALA A 315 3.92 2.62 -13.20
C ALA A 315 5.24 3.43 -13.26
N VAL A 316 6.17 3.07 -14.14
CA VAL A 316 7.47 3.75 -14.24
C VAL A 316 7.33 5.15 -14.83
N VAL A 317 7.89 6.14 -14.13
CA VAL A 317 7.90 7.56 -14.50
C VAL A 317 9.33 7.98 -14.84
N LEU A 318 9.53 8.48 -16.05
CA LEU A 318 10.80 9.10 -16.45
C LEU A 318 10.81 10.55 -15.94
N LEU A 319 11.62 10.86 -14.93
CA LEU A 319 11.66 12.18 -14.29
C LEU A 319 12.60 13.15 -15.03
N LYS A 320 13.80 12.68 -15.39
CA LYS A 320 14.81 13.44 -16.16
C LYS A 320 15.43 12.55 -17.25
N ASN A 321 15.77 13.15 -18.39
CA ASN A 321 16.55 12.54 -19.47
C ASN A 321 17.21 13.63 -20.33
N GLU A 322 17.94 14.55 -19.70
CA GLU A 322 18.40 15.80 -20.31
C GLU A 322 19.48 15.59 -21.38
N GLN A 323 20.30 14.54 -21.22
CA GLN A 323 21.34 14.18 -22.17
C GLN A 323 20.88 13.15 -23.22
N GLY A 324 19.61 12.69 -23.15
CA GLY A 324 19.09 11.69 -24.07
C GLY A 324 19.78 10.33 -23.99
N VAL A 325 20.26 9.94 -22.80
CA VAL A 325 20.92 8.64 -22.54
C VAL A 325 19.92 7.49 -22.67
N LEU A 326 18.67 7.73 -22.30
CA LEU A 326 17.58 6.77 -22.47
C LEU A 326 16.78 7.02 -23.76
N PRO A 327 16.33 5.95 -24.46
CA PRO A 327 16.61 4.54 -24.15
C PRO A 327 18.07 4.17 -24.43
N ILE A 328 18.62 3.23 -23.67
CA ILE A 328 19.96 2.69 -23.91
C ILE A 328 19.97 2.07 -25.31
N SER A 329 20.64 2.72 -26.27
CA SER A 329 20.59 2.32 -27.67
C SER A 329 21.30 0.97 -27.91
N ASP A 330 20.69 0.12 -28.74
CA ASP A 330 21.34 -1.13 -29.19
C ASP A 330 22.42 -0.89 -30.25
N THR A 331 22.52 0.32 -30.80
CA THR A 331 23.25 0.62 -32.05
C THR A 331 24.10 1.90 -31.99
N VAL A 332 25.25 1.89 -31.31
CA VAL A 332 26.42 2.70 -31.73
C VAL A 332 27.73 1.97 -31.37
N GLY A 333 28.46 1.55 -32.41
CA GLY A 333 29.93 1.59 -32.47
C GLY A 333 30.76 0.74 -31.50
N SER A 334 31.15 -0.44 -31.98
CA SER A 334 32.21 -1.34 -31.47
C SER A 334 31.86 -2.30 -30.33
N SER A 335 32.36 -3.54 -30.45
CA SER A 335 32.48 -4.60 -29.44
C SER A 335 31.61 -4.52 -28.17
N LYS A 336 30.60 -5.40 -28.06
CA LYS A 336 29.87 -5.82 -26.83
C LYS A 336 29.87 -4.77 -25.69
N LYS A 337 28.81 -3.94 -25.61
CA LYS A 337 28.63 -2.96 -24.52
C LYS A 337 28.80 -3.60 -23.14
N THR A 338 29.42 -2.86 -22.24
CA THR A 338 29.56 -3.23 -20.83
C THR A 338 28.66 -2.35 -19.96
N ILE A 339 27.91 -2.96 -19.06
CA ILE A 339 26.90 -2.29 -18.23
C ILE A 339 27.25 -2.54 -16.76
N ALA A 340 27.53 -1.47 -16.02
CA ALA A 340 27.64 -1.49 -14.58
C ALA A 340 26.23 -1.37 -13.98
N VAL A 341 25.77 -2.41 -13.29
CA VAL A 341 24.57 -2.34 -12.46
C VAL A 341 25.01 -2.19 -11.01
N ILE A 342 24.68 -1.06 -10.40
CA ILE A 342 25.18 -0.66 -9.09
C ILE A 342 24.00 -0.42 -8.16
N GLY A 343 24.15 -0.75 -6.87
CA GLY A 343 23.25 -0.26 -5.84
C GLY A 343 22.48 -1.35 -5.10
N PRO A 344 21.95 -1.01 -3.91
CA PRO A 344 21.29 -1.94 -3.01
C PRO A 344 19.98 -2.51 -3.56
N ASN A 345 19.26 -1.74 -4.38
CA ASN A 345 17.98 -2.17 -4.95
C ASN A 345 18.14 -2.93 -6.28
N ALA A 346 19.36 -3.13 -6.78
CA ALA A 346 19.55 -3.88 -8.02
C ALA A 346 19.25 -5.39 -7.87
N LYS A 347 19.75 -6.02 -6.79
CA LYS A 347 19.51 -7.44 -6.50
C LYS A 347 18.39 -7.67 -5.47
N THR A 348 17.74 -6.61 -5.02
CA THR A 348 16.61 -6.65 -4.11
C THR A 348 15.36 -6.19 -4.86
N ALA A 349 14.36 -7.05 -5.00
CA ALA A 349 13.09 -6.63 -5.58
C ALA A 349 12.32 -5.81 -4.52
N ALA A 350 12.31 -4.48 -4.63
CA ALA A 350 11.37 -3.64 -3.89
C ALA A 350 9.99 -3.72 -4.57
N TYR A 351 9.25 -4.80 -4.28
CA TYR A 351 8.01 -5.16 -4.97
C TYR A 351 6.74 -4.63 -4.28
N ALA A 352 6.76 -4.47 -2.96
CA ALA A 352 5.65 -3.94 -2.17
C ALA A 352 6.17 -3.21 -0.91
N GLY A 353 5.34 -2.38 -0.30
CA GLY A 353 5.60 -1.83 1.03
C GLY A 353 5.31 -2.85 2.15
N GLY A 354 5.59 -2.48 3.39
CA GLY A 354 5.40 -3.33 4.57
C GLY A 354 3.96 -3.34 5.10
N GLY A 355 3.61 -4.36 5.89
CA GLY A 355 2.30 -4.46 6.55
C GLY A 355 1.26 -5.30 5.82
N SER A 356 -0.02 -4.97 6.02
CA SER A 356 -1.18 -5.71 5.48
C SER A 356 -1.26 -5.74 3.96
N ALA A 357 -0.64 -4.81 3.24
CA ALA A 357 -0.55 -4.88 1.78
C ALA A 357 0.61 -5.78 1.28
N ASN A 358 1.44 -6.32 2.17
CA ASN A 358 2.48 -7.26 1.77
C ASN A 358 1.93 -8.68 1.68
N LEU A 359 2.49 -9.48 0.77
CA LEU A 359 2.14 -10.87 0.54
C LEU A 359 3.34 -11.65 -0.01
N ALA A 360 3.27 -12.98 0.03
CA ALA A 360 4.25 -13.85 -0.60
C ALA A 360 4.00 -13.90 -2.12
N PRO A 361 4.88 -13.38 -2.98
CA PRO A 361 4.65 -13.33 -4.42
C PRO A 361 4.91 -14.68 -5.09
N THR A 362 4.18 -15.01 -6.16
CA THR A 362 4.40 -16.24 -6.95
C THR A 362 5.80 -16.35 -7.55
N TYR A 363 6.41 -15.21 -7.86
CA TYR A 363 7.80 -15.05 -8.28
C TYR A 363 8.18 -13.57 -8.15
N LEU A 364 9.47 -13.26 -8.18
CA LEU A 364 9.98 -11.89 -8.23
C LEU A 364 11.06 -11.78 -9.28
N VAL A 365 11.05 -10.70 -10.05
CA VAL A 365 12.13 -10.33 -10.97
C VAL A 365 12.83 -9.09 -10.45
N THR A 366 14.10 -9.22 -10.07
CA THR A 366 14.94 -8.09 -9.63
C THR A 366 15.37 -7.23 -10.83
N PRO A 367 15.68 -5.93 -10.63
CA PRO A 367 16.26 -5.09 -11.68
C PRO A 367 17.51 -5.72 -12.32
N PHE A 368 18.42 -6.24 -11.50
CA PHE A 368 19.64 -6.90 -11.97
C PHE A 368 19.34 -8.09 -12.88
N GLN A 369 18.40 -8.97 -12.50
CA GLN A 369 18.00 -10.10 -13.33
C GLN A 369 17.46 -9.64 -14.69
N ALA A 370 16.50 -8.71 -14.70
CA ALA A 370 15.88 -8.24 -15.94
C ALA A 370 16.86 -7.50 -16.86
N ILE A 371 17.72 -6.64 -16.29
CA ILE A 371 18.77 -5.93 -17.03
C ILE A 371 19.77 -6.92 -17.62
N THR A 372 20.17 -7.95 -16.86
CA THR A 372 21.09 -9.00 -17.33
C THR A 372 20.46 -9.82 -18.46
N GLU A 373 19.21 -10.26 -18.30
CA GLU A 373 18.47 -10.97 -19.36
C GLU A 373 18.38 -10.14 -20.65
N HIS A 374 18.13 -8.82 -20.53
CA HIS A 374 18.11 -7.94 -21.69
C HIS A 374 19.51 -7.81 -22.30
N ALA A 375 20.53 -7.50 -21.48
CA ALA A 375 21.91 -7.32 -21.92
C ALA A 375 22.44 -8.56 -22.66
N ASP A 376 22.18 -9.76 -22.13
CA ASP A 376 22.54 -11.02 -22.77
C ASP A 376 21.88 -11.17 -24.15
N SER A 377 20.62 -10.74 -24.30
CA SER A 377 19.89 -10.82 -25.57
C SER A 377 20.48 -9.94 -26.68
N ILE A 378 21.24 -8.89 -26.31
CA ILE A 378 21.94 -8.00 -27.25
C ILE A 378 23.46 -8.23 -27.25
N GLY A 379 23.95 -9.24 -26.53
CA GLY A 379 25.37 -9.58 -26.44
C GLY A 379 26.23 -8.61 -25.62
N ALA A 380 25.60 -7.80 -24.75
CA ALA A 380 26.27 -6.94 -23.77
C ALA A 380 26.70 -7.74 -22.53
N LYS A 381 27.68 -7.23 -21.78
CA LYS A 381 28.16 -7.83 -20.52
C LYS A 381 27.70 -6.96 -19.34
N VAL A 382 27.11 -7.59 -18.33
CA VAL A 382 26.76 -6.93 -17.07
C VAL A 382 27.77 -7.26 -15.99
N GLU A 383 28.19 -6.24 -15.25
CA GLU A 383 28.91 -6.39 -13.99
C GLU A 383 28.12 -5.72 -12.86
N TYR A 384 28.28 -6.23 -11.64
CA TYR A 384 27.51 -5.76 -10.48
C TYR A 384 28.38 -5.50 -9.26
N THR A 385 28.03 -4.43 -8.54
CA THR A 385 28.47 -4.21 -7.16
C THR A 385 27.34 -3.57 -6.35
N ILE A 386 27.31 -3.83 -5.05
CA ILE A 386 26.25 -3.32 -4.16
C ILE A 386 26.41 -1.81 -3.92
N GLY A 387 27.64 -1.31 -3.80
CA GLY A 387 27.95 0.10 -3.53
C GLY A 387 27.66 0.54 -2.10
N SER A 388 26.43 0.36 -1.62
CA SER A 388 25.99 0.65 -0.26
C SER A 388 24.90 -0.32 0.18
N ASP A 389 24.76 -0.57 1.48
CA ASP A 389 23.57 -1.22 2.03
C ASP A 389 22.39 -0.23 2.10
N ALA A 390 21.16 -0.73 2.00
CA ALA A 390 19.93 0.07 2.18
C ALA A 390 18.85 -0.64 3.00
N SER A 391 19.23 -1.69 3.73
CA SER A 391 18.33 -2.38 4.66
C SER A 391 18.35 -1.66 6.01
N ARG A 392 17.17 -1.44 6.60
CA ARG A 392 17.02 -0.88 7.96
C ARG A 392 17.51 -1.88 9.00
N TRP A 393 17.27 -3.15 8.73
CA TRP A 393 17.69 -4.30 9.53
C TRP A 393 18.56 -5.22 8.69
N THR A 394 19.33 -6.11 9.31
CA THR A 394 20.11 -7.10 8.56
C THR A 394 19.18 -7.93 7.64
N PRO A 395 19.54 -8.13 6.35
CA PRO A 395 18.69 -8.89 5.42
C PRO A 395 18.31 -10.26 5.95
N LEU A 396 17.11 -10.75 5.65
CA LEU A 396 16.66 -12.05 6.16
C LEU A 396 17.65 -13.15 5.80
N LEU A 397 18.01 -13.99 6.78
CA LEU A 397 18.95 -15.10 6.58
C LEU A 397 18.34 -16.25 5.75
N THR A 398 17.07 -16.13 5.34
CA THR A 398 16.30 -17.13 4.58
C THR A 398 17.09 -17.80 3.44
N PRO A 399 17.85 -17.10 2.58
CA PRO A 399 18.57 -17.74 1.47
C PRO A 399 19.68 -18.72 1.91
N PHE A 400 20.17 -18.60 3.15
CA PHE A 400 21.32 -19.34 3.66
C PHE A 400 20.96 -20.38 4.72
N ILE A 401 19.67 -20.55 5.01
CA ILE A 401 19.22 -21.48 6.04
C ILE A 401 18.51 -22.69 5.46
N HIS A 402 18.53 -23.80 6.16
CA HIS A 402 17.90 -25.05 5.77
C HIS A 402 17.18 -25.70 6.95
N HIS A 403 16.12 -26.44 6.65
CA HIS A 403 15.37 -27.18 7.65
C HIS A 403 16.27 -28.18 8.39
N HIS A 404 16.30 -28.10 9.73
CA HIS A 404 17.24 -28.83 10.59
C HIS A 404 17.18 -30.38 10.43
N GLN A 405 16.06 -30.93 10.00
CA GLN A 405 15.88 -32.37 9.74
C GLN A 405 15.77 -32.76 8.25
N LYS A 406 16.06 -31.83 7.33
CA LYS A 406 15.95 -32.08 5.88
C LYS A 406 17.22 -31.63 5.17
N THR A 407 17.32 -31.93 3.87
CA THR A 407 18.49 -31.59 3.06
C THR A 407 18.35 -30.18 2.47
N PRO A 408 19.44 -29.55 1.98
CA PRO A 408 19.34 -28.29 1.25
C PRO A 408 18.37 -28.31 0.05
N ALA A 409 18.12 -29.50 -0.53
CA ALA A 409 17.16 -29.66 -1.64
C ALA A 409 15.70 -29.42 -1.23
N ASP A 410 15.39 -29.45 0.06
CA ASP A 410 14.05 -29.23 0.61
C ASP A 410 13.70 -27.73 0.78
N GLY A 411 14.63 -26.84 0.42
CA GLY A 411 14.46 -25.39 0.50
C GLY A 411 14.74 -24.81 1.90
N PRO A 412 14.63 -23.47 2.03
CA PRO A 412 14.95 -22.80 3.27
C PRO A 412 13.84 -22.88 4.31
N GLY A 413 14.22 -22.78 5.58
CA GLY A 413 13.25 -22.54 6.64
C GLY A 413 13.70 -22.93 8.04
N VAL A 414 12.78 -22.77 8.98
CA VAL A 414 12.99 -22.88 10.42
C VAL A 414 11.94 -23.81 11.04
N GLN A 415 12.37 -24.62 12.00
CA GLN A 415 11.49 -25.45 12.83
C GLN A 415 11.14 -24.66 14.10
N CYS A 416 9.86 -24.44 14.35
CA CYS A 416 9.34 -23.74 15.52
C CYS A 416 8.59 -24.72 16.43
N ASP A 417 9.13 -24.94 17.63
CA ASP A 417 8.56 -25.83 18.64
C ASP A 417 8.05 -25.01 19.83
N PHE A 418 6.78 -25.21 20.22
CA PHE A 418 6.07 -24.44 21.23
C PHE A 418 5.95 -25.21 22.55
N TYR A 419 6.18 -24.53 23.67
CA TYR A 419 6.17 -25.11 25.02
C TYR A 419 5.42 -24.20 26.00
N ASP A 420 4.75 -24.80 26.98
CA ASP A 420 4.14 -24.11 28.14
C ASP A 420 5.10 -23.96 29.32
N THR A 421 6.16 -24.77 29.35
CA THR A 421 7.20 -24.81 30.37
C THR A 421 8.55 -24.49 29.74
N ASN A 422 9.45 -23.87 30.50
CA ASN A 422 10.75 -23.44 29.99
C ASN A 422 11.63 -24.66 29.65
N PRO A 423 11.91 -24.97 28.37
CA PRO A 423 12.69 -26.15 28.00
C PRO A 423 14.19 -25.98 28.30
N TRP A 424 14.62 -24.78 28.72
CA TRP A 424 16.03 -24.46 28.99
C TRP A 424 16.35 -24.31 30.47
N GLU A 425 15.35 -24.42 31.36
CA GLU A 425 15.56 -24.35 32.80
C GLU A 425 16.33 -25.58 33.31
N GLN A 426 17.39 -25.33 34.09
CA GLN A 426 18.15 -26.38 34.76
C GLN A 426 17.67 -26.48 36.22
N GLY A 427 17.12 -27.63 36.59
CA GLY A 427 16.74 -27.89 37.99
C GLY A 427 17.96 -27.89 38.90
N GLN A 428 17.79 -27.60 40.19
CA GLN A 428 18.84 -27.70 41.20
C GLN A 428 19.45 -29.12 41.22
N GLY A 429 20.53 -29.33 40.46
CA GLY A 429 21.34 -30.54 40.46
C GLY A 429 21.16 -31.54 39.32
N GLN A 430 20.30 -31.34 38.30
CA GLN A 430 20.18 -32.27 37.15
C GLN A 430 19.85 -31.61 35.80
N LYS A 431 20.22 -32.34 34.72
CA LYS A 431 20.07 -32.02 33.28
C LYS A 431 18.75 -31.29 32.96
N ALA A 432 18.81 -30.37 31.99
CA ALA A 432 17.66 -29.61 31.46
C ALA A 432 16.40 -30.48 31.32
N LEU A 433 15.27 -29.95 31.78
CA LEU A 433 13.96 -30.53 31.51
C LEU A 433 13.85 -30.69 29.99
N LYS A 434 13.54 -31.89 29.49
CA LYS A 434 13.30 -32.13 28.06
C LYS A 434 11.79 -32.30 27.83
N PRO A 435 10.96 -31.26 28.05
CA PRO A 435 9.54 -31.36 27.75
C PRO A 435 9.37 -31.63 26.26
N LYS A 436 8.33 -32.36 25.91
CA LYS A 436 7.91 -32.49 24.50
C LYS A 436 7.20 -31.19 24.09
N PRO A 437 7.38 -30.72 22.84
CA PRO A 437 6.62 -29.57 22.38
C PRO A 437 5.12 -29.89 22.36
N LEU A 438 4.30 -28.89 22.71
CA LEU A 438 2.84 -28.95 22.60
C LEU A 438 2.38 -28.88 21.14
N PHE A 439 3.13 -28.13 20.33
CA PHE A 439 2.89 -27.95 18.92
C PHE A 439 4.21 -27.63 18.21
N SER A 440 4.32 -28.07 16.97
CA SER A 440 5.49 -27.88 16.13
C SER A 440 5.05 -27.45 14.75
N LYS A 441 5.71 -26.44 14.19
CA LYS A 441 5.41 -25.87 12.87
C LYS A 441 6.72 -25.59 12.14
N PHE A 442 6.74 -25.88 10.85
CA PHE A 442 7.79 -25.41 9.96
C PHE A 442 7.39 -24.08 9.33
N ASN A 443 8.32 -23.14 9.22
CA ASN A 443 8.17 -21.90 8.45
C ASN A 443 9.25 -21.83 7.37
N ASN A 444 8.88 -21.50 6.13
CA ASN A 444 9.79 -21.42 4.98
C ASN A 444 10.63 -20.12 4.93
N SER A 445 10.76 -19.42 6.06
CA SER A 445 11.40 -18.12 6.17
C SER A 445 12.06 -17.92 7.53
N ALA A 446 13.13 -17.14 7.57
CA ALA A 446 13.76 -16.64 8.79
C ALA A 446 12.91 -15.57 9.52
N PHE A 447 11.80 -15.13 8.92
CA PHE A 447 10.78 -14.30 9.53
C PHE A 447 9.57 -15.15 9.94
N SER A 448 9.27 -15.18 11.23
CA SER A 448 8.18 -15.95 11.83
C SER A 448 7.31 -15.07 12.70
N TYR A 449 6.13 -14.68 12.21
CA TYR A 449 5.14 -13.92 12.99
C TYR A 449 3.99 -14.84 13.40
N PHE A 450 3.77 -15.00 14.70
CA PHE A 450 2.85 -16.01 15.25
C PHE A 450 1.43 -15.46 15.48
N ILE A 451 0.97 -14.57 14.59
CA ILE A 451 -0.37 -13.97 14.69
C ILE A 451 -1.48 -14.94 14.23
N ASP A 452 -1.15 -15.91 13.37
CA ASP A 452 -2.04 -16.94 12.83
C ASP A 452 -1.36 -18.32 12.72
N GLY A 453 -2.12 -19.31 12.23
CA GLY A 453 -1.58 -20.65 11.92
C GLY A 453 -1.10 -21.44 13.14
N ILE A 454 -1.56 -21.08 14.34
CA ILE A 454 -1.32 -21.79 15.60
C ILE A 454 -2.68 -22.24 16.18
N PRO A 455 -2.86 -23.52 16.56
CA PRO A 455 -4.12 -24.00 17.13
C PRO A 455 -4.56 -23.23 18.39
N LYS A 456 -5.88 -23.12 18.60
CA LYS A 456 -6.49 -22.33 19.70
C LYS A 456 -6.15 -22.90 21.08
N GLU A 457 -5.92 -24.21 21.18
CA GLU A 457 -5.54 -24.95 22.39
C GLU A 457 -4.12 -24.64 22.87
N ILE A 458 -3.26 -24.10 22.01
CA ILE A 458 -1.90 -23.72 22.40
C ILE A 458 -1.97 -22.43 23.22
N PRO A 459 -1.36 -22.36 24.42
CA PRO A 459 -1.37 -21.17 25.25
C PRO A 459 -0.80 -19.94 24.52
N VAL A 460 -1.34 -18.75 24.83
CA VAL A 460 -0.78 -17.50 24.30
C VAL A 460 0.58 -17.18 24.90
N ARG A 461 0.76 -17.47 26.18
CA ARG A 461 2.02 -17.29 26.87
C ARG A 461 2.80 -18.60 26.91
N GLY A 462 4.08 -18.53 26.55
CA GLY A 462 4.93 -19.71 26.54
C GLY A 462 6.32 -19.44 25.97
N TYR A 463 6.97 -20.52 25.59
CA TYR A 463 8.32 -20.55 25.05
C TYR A 463 8.30 -21.12 23.63
N VAL A 464 9.18 -20.61 22.78
CA VAL A 464 9.38 -21.13 21.42
C VAL A 464 10.87 -21.39 21.20
N SER A 465 11.19 -22.60 20.75
CA SER A 465 12.50 -22.90 20.18
C SER A 465 12.39 -22.79 18.67
N LEU A 466 13.16 -21.90 18.06
CA LEU A 466 13.28 -21.81 16.60
C LEU A 466 14.65 -22.36 16.18
N LYS A 467 14.67 -23.39 15.33
CA LYS A 467 15.88 -24.12 14.95
C LYS A 467 16.07 -24.19 13.43
N THR A 468 17.30 -24.00 12.98
CA THR A 468 17.66 -24.10 11.56
C THR A 468 19.15 -24.38 11.38
N VAL A 469 19.55 -24.78 10.17
CA VAL A 469 20.95 -24.98 9.80
C VAL A 469 21.37 -23.85 8.86
N PHE A 470 22.36 -23.06 9.24
CA PHE A 470 22.94 -22.00 8.43
C PHE A 470 24.15 -22.52 7.63
N VAL A 471 24.14 -22.27 6.32
CA VAL A 471 25.21 -22.61 5.38
C VAL A 471 25.56 -21.35 4.57
N PRO A 472 26.60 -20.60 4.97
CA PRO A 472 27.04 -19.42 4.23
C PRO A 472 27.67 -19.82 2.90
N ASP A 473 27.50 -18.98 1.89
CA ASP A 473 28.16 -19.11 0.59
C ASP A 473 29.54 -18.44 0.54
N GLU A 474 29.83 -17.55 1.49
CA GLU A 474 31.09 -16.84 1.62
C GLU A 474 31.73 -17.00 3.00
N SER A 475 33.05 -17.26 3.02
CA SER A 475 33.85 -17.24 4.23
C SER A 475 34.10 -15.80 4.70
N GLY A 476 34.30 -15.64 6.02
CA GLY A 476 34.65 -14.39 6.66
C GLY A 476 33.74 -14.06 7.85
N ILE A 477 33.79 -12.82 8.30
CA ILE A 477 32.93 -12.32 9.38
C ILE A 477 31.54 -12.02 8.81
N TRP A 478 30.52 -12.63 9.40
CA TRP A 478 29.12 -12.31 9.15
C TRP A 478 28.56 -11.53 10.34
N GLU A 479 27.80 -10.48 10.03
CA GLU A 479 26.95 -9.80 10.99
C GLU A 479 25.56 -10.46 10.94
N LEU A 480 25.13 -11.02 12.06
CA LEU A 480 23.83 -11.64 12.25
C LEU A 480 22.93 -10.70 13.04
N GLY A 481 21.64 -10.69 12.76
CA GLY A 481 20.64 -9.89 13.47
C GLY A 481 19.54 -10.75 14.08
N LEU A 482 19.07 -10.35 15.26
CA LEU A 482 17.92 -10.93 15.95
C LEU A 482 16.92 -9.84 16.32
N GLY A 483 15.75 -9.89 15.67
CA GLY A 483 14.59 -9.06 16.00
C GLY A 483 13.47 -9.90 16.58
N VAL A 484 12.80 -9.42 17.64
CA VAL A 484 11.78 -10.19 18.36
C VAL A 484 10.62 -9.34 18.86
N ALA A 485 9.40 -9.87 18.81
CA ALA A 485 8.26 -9.39 19.61
C ALA A 485 8.05 -10.35 20.78
N GLY A 486 8.71 -10.07 21.90
CA GLY A 486 8.93 -10.98 23.03
C GLY A 486 10.37 -10.81 23.52
N GLN A 487 10.95 -11.85 24.13
CA GLN A 487 12.34 -11.91 24.56
C GLN A 487 13.02 -13.10 23.89
N ALA A 488 14.19 -12.93 23.28
CA ALA A 488 14.95 -14.08 22.82
C ALA A 488 16.46 -13.86 22.74
N ASP A 489 17.18 -14.98 22.71
CA ASP A 489 18.61 -15.02 22.45
C ASP A 489 18.90 -15.96 21.28
N LEU A 490 19.93 -15.63 20.49
CA LEU A 490 20.39 -16.45 19.35
C LEU A 490 21.68 -17.19 19.73
N TYR A 491 21.72 -18.48 19.42
CA TYR A 491 22.85 -19.37 19.65
C TYR A 491 23.33 -19.97 18.32
N ILE A 492 24.64 -20.09 18.17
CA ILE A 492 25.29 -20.87 17.11
C ILE A 492 26.10 -21.98 17.73
N ASP A 493 25.89 -23.23 17.30
CA ASP A 493 26.56 -24.42 17.83
C ASP A 493 26.51 -24.48 19.38
N GLY A 494 25.39 -24.02 19.95
CA GLY A 494 25.16 -23.94 21.40
C GLY A 494 25.79 -22.75 22.12
N LYS A 495 26.58 -21.91 21.44
CA LYS A 495 27.17 -20.67 22.00
C LYS A 495 26.24 -19.49 21.76
N LYS A 496 25.90 -18.74 22.82
CA LYS A 496 25.11 -17.50 22.68
C LYS A 496 25.91 -16.46 21.89
N ILE A 497 25.33 -15.95 20.81
CA ILE A 497 25.91 -14.91 19.95
C ILE A 497 25.21 -13.56 20.16
N ILE A 498 23.88 -13.57 20.32
CA ILE A 498 23.08 -12.36 20.51
C ILE A 498 22.20 -12.52 21.75
N ASP A 499 22.22 -11.52 22.64
CA ASP A 499 21.26 -11.34 23.73
C ASP A 499 20.25 -10.26 23.34
N ASN A 500 19.00 -10.66 23.14
CA ASN A 500 17.87 -9.74 22.96
C ASN A 500 16.75 -10.11 23.95
N SER A 501 17.13 -10.43 25.19
CA SER A 501 16.21 -10.81 26.26
C SER A 501 16.41 -10.00 27.55
N THR A 502 17.62 -9.48 27.79
CA THR A 502 18.00 -8.81 29.05
C THR A 502 17.62 -7.32 29.11
N ASP A 503 18.09 -6.50 28.16
CA ASP A 503 18.04 -5.02 28.19
C ASP A 503 17.39 -4.44 26.91
N GLN A 504 16.26 -5.02 26.51
CA GLN A 504 15.61 -4.67 25.24
C GLN A 504 15.10 -3.22 25.19
N LYS A 505 15.15 -2.64 23.98
CA LYS A 505 14.56 -1.35 23.63
C LYS A 505 13.43 -1.56 22.62
N GLU A 506 12.38 -0.74 22.71
CA GLU A 506 11.28 -0.76 21.74
C GLU A 506 11.79 -0.47 20.33
N GLY A 507 11.29 -1.21 19.34
CA GLY A 507 11.59 -1.03 17.93
C GLY A 507 10.36 -1.15 17.05
N LEU A 508 10.57 -1.06 15.73
CA LEU A 508 9.49 -0.96 14.74
C LEU A 508 9.00 -2.31 14.19
N LEU A 509 9.73 -3.40 14.48
CA LEU A 509 9.37 -4.74 14.01
C LEU A 509 8.01 -5.18 14.56
N PHE A 510 7.32 -6.02 13.80
CA PHE A 510 6.04 -6.63 14.18
C PHE A 510 4.98 -5.60 14.60
N PHE A 511 4.75 -4.59 13.75
CA PHE A 511 3.79 -3.50 13.98
C PHE A 511 4.06 -2.76 15.30
N ASN A 512 5.31 -2.33 15.52
CA ASN A 512 5.80 -1.64 16.72
C ASN A 512 5.64 -2.42 18.04
N THR A 513 5.55 -3.76 17.98
CA THR A 513 5.57 -4.60 19.19
C THR A 513 6.92 -5.23 19.48
N GLY A 514 7.83 -5.16 18.50
CA GLY A 514 9.15 -5.73 18.57
C GLY A 514 10.14 -4.90 19.39
N ALA A 515 11.23 -5.54 19.77
CA ALA A 515 12.45 -4.88 20.16
C ALA A 515 13.22 -4.38 18.93
N GLU A 516 14.14 -3.43 19.15
CA GLU A 516 15.22 -3.16 18.19
C GLU A 516 15.95 -4.46 17.81
N GLU A 517 16.37 -4.56 16.56
CA GLU A 517 17.25 -5.66 16.14
C GLU A 517 18.59 -5.51 16.87
N ARG A 518 19.02 -6.60 17.53
CA ARG A 518 20.37 -6.69 18.08
C ARG A 518 21.24 -7.47 17.10
N THR A 519 22.46 -7.02 16.87
CA THR A 519 23.42 -7.71 16.00
C THR A 519 24.54 -8.38 16.76
N GLY A 520 25.15 -9.39 16.15
CA GLY A 520 26.34 -10.06 16.64
C GLY A 520 27.19 -10.58 15.48
N GLU A 521 28.50 -10.62 15.67
CA GLU A 521 29.44 -11.08 14.65
C GLU A 521 29.86 -12.53 14.87
N TYR A 522 29.96 -13.29 13.78
CA TYR A 522 30.44 -14.66 13.81
C TYR A 522 31.30 -14.96 12.58
N GLU A 523 32.46 -15.56 12.80
CA GLU A 523 33.35 -15.99 11.72
C GLU A 523 32.90 -17.34 11.19
N VAL A 524 32.72 -17.43 9.87
CA VAL A 524 32.24 -18.63 9.19
C VAL A 524 33.10 -18.99 7.98
N GLN A 525 32.89 -20.22 7.53
CA GLN A 525 33.52 -20.82 6.36
C GLN A 525 32.43 -21.19 5.36
N ALA A 526 32.59 -20.77 4.11
CA ALA A 526 31.68 -21.10 3.02
C ALA A 526 31.41 -22.61 2.94
N GLY A 527 30.15 -22.99 2.75
CA GLY A 527 29.69 -24.37 2.61
C GLY A 527 29.68 -25.19 3.90
N ARG A 528 30.18 -24.66 5.03
CA ARG A 528 30.09 -25.34 6.33
C ARG A 528 28.73 -25.08 6.96
N SER A 529 28.14 -26.13 7.55
CA SER A 529 26.90 -26.04 8.32
C SER A 529 27.15 -25.57 9.76
N TYR A 530 26.26 -24.71 10.24
CA TYR A 530 26.21 -24.20 11.62
C TYR A 530 24.79 -24.35 12.17
N ASP A 531 24.64 -24.88 13.37
CA ASP A 531 23.32 -25.04 14.01
C ASP A 531 22.90 -23.72 14.65
N ILE A 532 21.78 -23.15 14.21
CA ILE A 532 21.16 -21.97 14.82
C ILE A 532 19.98 -22.39 15.69
N GLU A 533 19.96 -21.91 16.94
CA GLU A 533 18.83 -21.98 17.84
C GLU A 533 18.49 -20.58 18.38
N VAL A 534 17.25 -20.13 18.19
CA VAL A 534 16.69 -18.98 18.89
C VAL A 534 15.80 -19.48 20.02
N ARG A 535 16.07 -18.99 21.23
CA ARG A 535 15.33 -19.32 22.45
C ARG A 535 14.43 -18.17 22.83
N PHE A 536 13.14 -18.29 22.57
CA PHE A 536 12.16 -17.22 22.69
C PHE A 536 11.18 -17.44 23.85
N SER A 537 10.77 -16.36 24.51
CA SER A 537 9.62 -16.33 25.42
C SER A 537 8.82 -15.03 25.21
N ASN A 538 7.52 -15.04 25.47
CA ASN A 538 6.67 -13.86 25.30
C ASN A 538 5.98 -13.41 26.59
N PHE A 539 6.53 -13.76 27.75
CA PHE A 539 6.00 -13.33 29.05
C PHE A 539 6.21 -11.84 29.32
N LYS A 540 7.34 -11.28 28.87
CA LYS A 540 7.60 -9.84 28.86
C LYS A 540 7.36 -9.27 27.47
N GLN A 541 6.78 -8.09 27.40
CA GLN A 541 6.59 -7.31 26.18
C GLN A 541 6.97 -5.86 26.46
N LEU A 542 7.37 -5.15 25.40
CA LEU A 542 7.93 -3.80 25.51
C LEU A 542 6.85 -2.73 25.35
N ASN A 543 6.14 -2.76 24.22
CA ASN A 543 5.10 -1.78 23.93
C ASN A 543 3.74 -2.27 24.45
N ALA A 544 3.15 -1.53 25.38
CA ALA A 544 1.82 -1.83 25.94
C ALA A 544 0.64 -1.22 25.14
N MET A 545 0.94 -0.33 24.19
CA MET A 545 -0.04 0.48 23.44
C MET A 545 -0.46 -0.15 22.10
N SER A 546 0.05 -1.33 21.76
CA SER A 546 -0.35 -2.08 20.55
C SER A 546 -1.50 -3.05 20.84
N PRO A 547 -2.47 -3.26 19.93
CA PRO A 547 -3.50 -4.31 20.11
C PRO A 547 -2.92 -5.73 20.00
N TYR A 548 -1.69 -5.84 19.48
CA TYR A 548 -0.94 -7.09 19.43
C TYR A 548 -0.12 -7.32 20.70
N THR A 549 -0.11 -6.37 21.64
CA THR A 549 0.27 -6.63 23.04
C THR A 549 -0.61 -7.75 23.57
N GLY A 550 -0.06 -8.63 24.40
CA GLY A 550 -0.76 -9.82 24.86
C GLY A 550 -0.61 -11.03 23.94
N ARG A 551 -0.27 -10.84 22.66
CA ARG A 551 -0.28 -11.90 21.64
C ARG A 551 1.02 -12.70 21.59
N ARG A 552 1.06 -13.71 20.72
CA ARG A 552 2.14 -14.71 20.63
C ARG A 552 3.50 -14.12 20.23
N GLY A 553 3.53 -13.00 19.51
CA GLY A 553 4.76 -12.33 19.12
C GLY A 553 5.38 -12.86 17.83
N GLY A 554 6.69 -12.70 17.68
CA GLY A 554 7.40 -13.09 16.46
C GLY A 554 8.92 -13.06 16.60
N ILE A 555 9.60 -13.72 15.66
CA ILE A 555 11.06 -13.87 15.59
C ILE A 555 11.51 -13.56 14.16
N ARG A 556 12.56 -12.77 14.03
CA ARG A 556 13.28 -12.48 12.78
C ARG A 556 14.76 -12.81 12.99
N ILE A 557 15.33 -13.57 12.07
CA ILE A 557 16.78 -13.77 11.96
C ILE A 557 17.26 -13.14 10.66
N GLY A 558 18.17 -12.18 10.78
CA GLY A 558 18.87 -11.60 9.64
C GLY A 558 20.35 -11.93 9.64
N GLY A 559 21.01 -11.70 8.52
CA GLY A 559 22.45 -11.69 8.45
C GLY A 559 23.01 -11.37 7.08
N ARG A 560 24.24 -10.87 7.09
CA ARG A 560 25.02 -10.51 5.90
C ARG A 560 26.51 -10.71 6.18
N LYS A 561 27.29 -10.91 5.13
CA LYS A 561 28.74 -10.74 5.21
C LYS A 561 29.06 -9.29 5.58
N LYS A 562 29.95 -9.09 6.55
CA LYS A 562 30.41 -7.77 6.97
C LYS A 562 31.22 -7.13 5.83
N ARG A 563 30.94 -5.86 5.52
CA ARG A 563 31.58 -5.09 4.45
C ARG A 563 32.07 -3.75 5.02
N ASP A 564 33.11 -3.21 4.40
CA ASP A 564 33.54 -1.84 4.67
C ASP A 564 32.81 -0.89 3.70
N PRO A 565 31.99 0.06 4.20
CA PRO A 565 31.20 0.94 3.33
C PRO A 565 32.05 1.76 2.34
N LYS A 566 33.26 2.17 2.75
CA LYS A 566 34.14 2.96 1.88
C LYS A 566 34.70 2.10 0.75
N GLU A 567 35.13 0.88 1.04
CA GLU A 567 35.58 -0.07 0.02
C GLU A 567 34.47 -0.40 -0.99
N GLU A 568 33.22 -0.52 -0.55
CA GLU A 568 32.09 -0.78 -1.46
C GLU A 568 31.79 0.41 -2.39
N ILE A 569 31.87 1.64 -1.90
CA ILE A 569 31.75 2.85 -2.73
C ILE A 569 32.92 2.95 -3.72
N GLU A 570 34.16 2.67 -3.29
CA GLU A 570 35.33 2.69 -4.19
C GLU A 570 35.19 1.66 -5.32
N LYS A 571 34.66 0.46 -5.04
CA LYS A 571 34.33 -0.54 -6.07
C LYS A 571 33.27 -0.03 -7.05
N ALA A 572 32.24 0.64 -6.54
CA ALA A 572 31.17 1.22 -7.36
C ALA A 572 31.67 2.33 -8.29
N VAL A 573 32.46 3.27 -7.78
CA VAL A 573 33.07 4.35 -8.56
C VAL A 573 34.00 3.80 -9.63
N LYS A 574 34.80 2.79 -9.30
CA LYS A 574 35.65 2.11 -10.27
C LYS A 574 34.81 1.48 -11.38
N LEU A 575 33.79 0.70 -11.03
CA LEU A 575 32.93 0.04 -12.02
C LEU A 575 32.19 1.04 -12.91
N ALA A 576 31.67 2.12 -12.33
CA ALA A 576 30.99 3.17 -13.09
C ALA A 576 31.91 3.91 -14.07
N SER A 577 33.20 4.06 -13.74
CA SER A 577 34.16 4.77 -14.61
C SER A 577 34.75 3.88 -15.72
N GLU A 578 34.84 2.56 -15.51
CA GLU A 578 35.41 1.62 -16.48
C GLU A 578 34.41 1.11 -17.53
N LEU A 579 33.11 1.07 -17.22
CA LEU A 579 32.08 0.47 -18.08
C LEU A 579 31.31 1.52 -18.91
N ASP A 580 30.74 1.09 -20.03
CA ASP A 580 30.12 1.97 -21.03
C ASP A 580 28.83 2.65 -20.53
N VAL A 581 28.07 1.96 -19.68
CA VAL A 581 26.81 2.44 -19.09
C VAL A 581 26.79 2.14 -17.60
N ALA A 582 26.42 3.12 -16.77
CA ALA A 582 26.18 2.92 -15.35
C ALA A 582 24.68 3.07 -15.03
N ILE A 583 24.09 2.04 -14.45
CA ILE A 583 22.70 2.00 -13.95
C ILE A 583 22.77 1.86 -12.44
N VAL A 584 22.30 2.85 -11.69
CA VAL A 584 22.37 2.92 -10.23
C VAL A 584 20.96 2.74 -9.66
N CYS A 585 20.68 1.56 -9.10
CA CYS A 585 19.40 1.19 -8.51
C CYS A 585 19.38 1.45 -7.01
N ILE A 586 18.59 2.45 -6.60
CA ILE A 586 18.47 2.94 -5.23
C ILE A 586 17.00 2.98 -4.79
N GLY A 587 16.77 3.48 -3.58
CA GLY A 587 15.43 3.77 -3.08
C GLY A 587 15.23 3.25 -1.67
N THR A 588 13.98 3.10 -1.30
CA THR A 588 13.52 2.53 -0.02
C THR A 588 13.10 1.08 -0.23
N ASN A 589 12.42 0.51 0.75
CA ASN A 589 11.83 -0.83 0.71
C ASN A 589 10.72 -0.93 1.78
N SER A 590 10.16 -2.13 1.94
CA SER A 590 9.11 -2.45 2.91
C SER A 590 9.48 -2.25 4.39
N GLU A 591 10.75 -2.00 4.71
CA GLU A 591 11.22 -1.71 6.08
C GLU A 591 11.19 -0.22 6.41
N TYR A 592 11.25 0.64 5.39
CA TYR A 592 11.16 2.10 5.54
C TYR A 592 9.73 2.59 5.32
N GLU A 593 9.02 2.01 4.36
CA GLU A 593 7.63 2.34 4.05
C GLU A 593 6.74 1.16 4.42
N SER A 594 6.08 1.27 5.58
CA SER A 594 5.32 0.18 6.17
C SER A 594 4.13 0.70 6.97
N GLU A 595 3.10 -0.14 7.05
CA GLU A 595 2.12 -0.05 8.11
C GLU A 595 2.77 -0.03 9.51
N ALA A 596 2.10 0.67 10.44
CA ALA A 596 2.37 0.91 11.86
C ALA A 596 3.31 2.06 12.21
N TYR A 597 4.14 2.56 11.30
CA TYR A 597 5.02 3.69 11.59
C TYR A 597 5.22 4.55 10.35
N ASP A 598 5.35 5.85 10.57
CA ASP A 598 5.72 6.80 9.52
C ASP A 598 7.25 6.83 9.35
N ARG A 599 7.71 7.35 8.21
CA ARG A 599 9.13 7.69 8.03
C ARG A 599 9.47 8.91 8.89
N GLU A 600 10.68 8.94 9.42
CA GLU A 600 11.17 10.07 10.22
C GLU A 600 11.52 11.27 9.33
N ASP A 601 11.98 11.02 8.11
CA ASP A 601 12.34 12.02 7.12
C ASP A 601 12.11 11.51 5.67
N MET A 602 12.44 12.33 4.68
CA MET A 602 12.40 11.98 3.26
C MET A 602 13.72 11.41 2.74
N LYS A 603 14.72 11.14 3.58
CA LYS A 603 16.05 10.74 3.10
C LYS A 603 16.03 9.33 2.55
N LEU A 604 16.97 9.08 1.64
CA LEU A 604 17.30 7.72 1.23
C LEU A 604 17.98 6.96 2.38
N PRO A 605 17.99 5.62 2.36
CA PRO A 605 18.70 4.83 3.35
C PRO A 605 20.18 5.26 3.49
N PRO A 606 20.76 5.26 4.70
CA PRO A 606 22.11 5.77 4.94
C PRO A 606 23.16 5.20 3.99
N GLY A 607 24.07 6.05 3.49
CA GLY A 607 25.12 5.66 2.53
C GLY A 607 24.70 5.73 1.06
N THR A 608 23.39 5.84 0.77
CA THR A 608 22.88 5.86 -0.61
C THR A 608 23.21 7.16 -1.33
N ASP A 609 23.05 8.31 -0.67
CA ASP A 609 23.36 9.61 -1.28
C ASP A 609 24.86 9.76 -1.56
N GLU A 610 25.70 9.33 -0.61
CA GLU A 610 27.17 9.33 -0.78
C GLU A 610 27.61 8.45 -1.95
N LEU A 611 26.98 7.29 -2.13
CA LEU A 611 27.22 6.41 -3.29
C LEU A 611 26.86 7.12 -4.61
N VAL A 612 25.69 7.73 -4.70
CA VAL A 612 25.21 8.38 -5.93
C VAL A 612 26.08 9.59 -6.27
N GLU A 613 26.41 10.42 -5.30
CA GLU A 613 27.30 11.57 -5.48
C GLU A 613 28.68 11.16 -5.98
N ALA A 614 29.27 10.11 -5.38
CA ALA A 614 30.57 9.59 -5.78
C ALA A 614 30.57 9.05 -7.22
N ILE A 615 29.48 8.39 -7.65
CA ILE A 615 29.32 7.90 -9.02
C ILE A 615 29.14 9.06 -10.00
N LEU A 616 28.23 10.01 -9.71
CA LEU A 616 27.97 11.14 -10.61
C LEU A 616 29.20 12.04 -10.81
N ALA A 617 30.11 12.09 -9.83
CA ALA A 617 31.37 12.81 -9.95
C ALA A 617 32.31 12.23 -11.03
N VAL A 618 32.25 10.92 -11.31
CA VAL A 618 33.06 10.26 -12.35
C VAL A 618 32.28 9.88 -13.60
N ARG A 619 30.94 9.76 -13.48
CA ARG A 619 30.02 9.34 -14.54
C ARG A 619 28.74 10.20 -14.52
N PRO A 620 28.79 11.46 -15.03
CA PRO A 620 27.66 12.40 -14.96
C PRO A 620 26.40 11.97 -15.74
N ASP A 621 26.54 11.05 -16.69
CA ASP A 621 25.48 10.46 -17.51
C ASP A 621 24.94 9.13 -16.92
N ALA A 622 25.32 8.78 -15.69
CA ALA A 622 24.78 7.62 -14.99
C ALA A 622 23.24 7.70 -14.90
N ILE A 623 22.59 6.55 -15.08
CA ILE A 623 21.14 6.41 -15.03
C ILE A 623 20.74 6.06 -13.60
N ILE A 624 20.03 6.94 -12.91
CA ILE A 624 19.55 6.67 -11.56
C ILE A 624 18.14 6.09 -11.61
N VAL A 625 17.94 4.93 -11.00
CA VAL A 625 16.63 4.26 -10.88
C VAL A 625 16.24 4.22 -9.41
N ASN A 626 15.21 4.97 -9.03
CA ASN A 626 14.69 5.01 -7.68
C ASN A 626 13.45 4.11 -7.52
N GLN A 627 13.48 3.22 -6.53
CA GLN A 627 12.34 2.41 -6.10
C GLN A 627 11.88 2.86 -4.71
N SER A 628 10.89 3.75 -4.65
CA SER A 628 10.24 4.16 -3.41
C SER A 628 8.74 4.34 -3.63
N GLY A 629 7.92 3.97 -2.65
CA GLY A 629 6.47 4.13 -2.74
C GLY A 629 6.02 5.59 -2.64
N MET A 630 6.82 6.41 -1.96
CA MET A 630 6.60 7.82 -1.66
C MET A 630 7.82 8.70 -2.03
N PRO A 631 7.67 10.03 -2.09
CA PRO A 631 8.77 10.94 -2.38
C PRO A 631 9.98 10.77 -1.44
N VAL A 632 11.19 10.89 -1.99
CA VAL A 632 12.47 10.94 -1.26
C VAL A 632 13.29 12.14 -1.73
N GLU A 633 14.14 12.68 -0.87
CA GLU A 633 15.03 13.78 -1.25
C GLU A 633 16.13 13.29 -2.19
N PHE A 634 16.51 14.14 -3.15
CA PHE A 634 17.60 13.90 -4.08
C PHE A 634 18.61 15.06 -4.01
N PRO A 635 19.49 15.12 -2.98
CA PRO A 635 20.42 16.24 -2.82
C PRO A 635 21.34 16.44 -4.04
N TRP A 636 21.61 15.36 -4.78
CA TRP A 636 22.43 15.30 -5.99
C TRP A 636 21.65 15.57 -7.30
N ILE A 637 20.36 15.95 -7.25
CA ILE A 637 19.49 16.03 -8.44
C ILE A 637 19.99 16.98 -9.54
N LYS A 638 20.74 18.01 -9.16
CA LYS A 638 21.34 18.99 -10.09
C LYS A 638 22.47 18.37 -10.92
N ASN A 639 23.11 17.31 -10.42
CA ASN A 639 24.21 16.62 -11.08
C ASN A 639 23.76 15.40 -11.89
N ALA A 640 22.54 14.89 -11.67
CA ALA A 640 21.99 13.76 -12.41
C ALA A 640 21.21 14.23 -13.65
N SER A 641 21.64 13.80 -14.85
CA SER A 641 20.90 14.11 -16.09
C SER A 641 19.71 13.18 -16.35
N THR A 642 19.72 11.99 -15.74
CA THR A 642 18.78 10.90 -16.02
C THR A 642 18.29 10.26 -14.72
N VAL A 643 16.98 10.35 -14.48
CA VAL A 643 16.35 9.81 -13.27
C VAL A 643 15.03 9.13 -13.63
N VAL A 644 14.86 7.90 -13.15
CA VAL A 644 13.69 7.05 -13.35
C VAL A 644 13.09 6.73 -11.99
N GLN A 645 11.79 6.98 -11.82
CA GLN A 645 11.01 6.59 -10.65
C GLN A 645 10.21 5.32 -10.96
N ALA A 646 10.42 4.25 -10.20
CA ALA A 646 9.86 2.93 -10.48
C ALA A 646 8.82 2.44 -9.44
N PHE A 647 8.61 3.18 -8.36
CA PHE A 647 7.75 2.78 -7.24
C PHE A 647 8.08 1.37 -6.71
N PHE A 648 7.12 0.73 -6.03
CA PHE A 648 7.17 -0.70 -5.75
C PHE A 648 6.38 -1.44 -6.84
N GLY A 649 7.09 -2.13 -7.74
CA GLY A 649 6.53 -2.57 -9.02
C GLY A 649 5.89 -3.97 -9.04
N GLY A 650 5.65 -4.60 -7.89
CA GLY A 650 5.10 -5.95 -7.83
C GLY A 650 6.03 -7.05 -8.39
N ASN A 651 5.46 -8.19 -8.79
CA ASN A 651 6.20 -9.36 -9.27
C ASN A 651 7.20 -9.04 -10.41
N GLU A 652 6.80 -8.16 -11.31
CA GLU A 652 7.53 -7.84 -12.54
C GLU A 652 8.33 -6.53 -12.43
N CYS A 653 8.60 -6.04 -11.21
CA CYS A 653 9.27 -4.74 -10.99
C CYS A 653 10.56 -4.58 -11.79
N GLY A 654 11.41 -5.63 -11.85
CA GLY A 654 12.65 -5.61 -12.62
C GLY A 654 12.42 -5.51 -14.13
N ARG A 655 11.42 -6.21 -14.68
CA ARG A 655 11.08 -6.13 -16.12
C ARG A 655 10.48 -4.76 -16.46
N GLY A 656 9.63 -4.22 -15.59
CA GLY A 656 9.10 -2.85 -15.73
C GLY A 656 10.20 -1.81 -15.88
N ILE A 657 11.23 -1.88 -15.03
CA ILE A 657 12.41 -1.03 -15.11
C ILE A 657 13.18 -1.29 -16.41
N SER A 658 13.54 -2.55 -16.68
CA SER A 658 14.34 -2.91 -17.83
C SER A 658 13.68 -2.53 -19.16
N ASP A 659 12.37 -2.67 -19.28
CA ASP A 659 11.66 -2.39 -20.53
C ASP A 659 11.70 -0.90 -20.87
N ILE A 660 11.62 -0.03 -19.86
CA ILE A 660 11.82 1.41 -20.03
C ILE A 660 13.28 1.71 -20.37
N LEU A 661 14.25 1.20 -19.60
CA LEU A 661 15.67 1.52 -19.78
C LEU A 661 16.17 1.22 -21.20
N PHE A 662 15.71 0.12 -21.80
CA PHE A 662 16.11 -0.28 -23.13
C PHE A 662 15.07 0.05 -24.22
N GLY A 663 14.04 0.83 -23.90
CA GLY A 663 13.06 1.31 -24.90
C GLY A 663 12.16 0.24 -25.51
N LYS A 664 12.01 -0.93 -24.87
CA LYS A 664 10.96 -1.91 -25.23
C LYS A 664 9.58 -1.32 -25.00
N VAL A 665 9.46 -0.50 -23.97
CA VAL A 665 8.28 0.31 -23.67
C VAL A 665 8.69 1.78 -23.61
N ASN A 666 7.87 2.64 -24.20
CA ASN A 666 8.01 4.08 -24.08
C ASN A 666 7.39 4.52 -22.74
N PRO A 667 8.13 5.21 -21.84
CA PRO A 667 7.60 5.63 -20.55
C PRO A 667 6.37 6.52 -20.72
N SER A 668 5.35 6.22 -19.92
CA SER A 668 4.07 6.94 -19.94
C SER A 668 3.46 7.16 -18.56
N GLY A 669 4.12 6.71 -17.49
CA GLY A 669 3.73 7.04 -16.12
C GLY A 669 3.86 8.54 -15.86
N LYS A 670 3.01 9.05 -14.96
CA LYS A 670 2.95 10.44 -14.50
C LYS A 670 2.92 10.45 -12.98
N LEU A 671 3.61 11.37 -12.31
CA LEU A 671 3.62 11.43 -10.85
C LEU A 671 2.21 11.65 -10.28
N PRO A 672 1.71 10.78 -9.38
CA PRO A 672 0.42 10.96 -8.72
C PRO A 672 0.52 11.81 -7.44
N ILE A 673 1.74 12.24 -7.08
CA ILE A 673 2.06 13.00 -5.87
C ILE A 673 3.12 14.05 -6.25
N SER A 674 3.00 15.24 -5.70
CA SER A 674 3.98 16.31 -5.85
C SER A 674 5.27 15.95 -5.09
N TRP A 675 6.41 16.19 -5.73
CA TRP A 675 7.73 15.85 -5.21
C TRP A 675 8.49 17.12 -4.85
N ALA A 676 8.53 17.50 -3.57
CA ALA A 676 9.27 18.68 -3.13
C ALA A 676 10.79 18.43 -3.10
N GLU A 677 11.58 19.51 -3.06
CA GLU A 677 13.04 19.40 -2.92
C GLU A 677 13.45 18.90 -1.53
N LYS A 678 12.70 19.28 -0.50
CA LYS A 678 12.91 18.92 0.90
C LYS A 678 11.60 18.76 1.65
N VAL A 679 11.61 18.02 2.76
CA VAL A 679 10.41 17.75 3.55
C VAL A 679 9.75 19.02 4.11
N GLU A 680 10.52 20.06 4.43
CA GLU A 680 10.01 21.30 5.02
C GLU A 680 9.15 22.14 4.07
N ASP A 681 9.23 21.88 2.76
CA ASP A 681 8.44 22.60 1.76
C ASP A 681 7.00 22.07 1.67
N TYR A 682 6.69 20.93 2.29
CA TYR A 682 5.31 20.44 2.36
C TYR A 682 4.50 21.26 3.36
N PRO A 683 3.26 21.66 3.01
CA PRO A 683 2.44 22.50 3.88
C PRO A 683 2.03 21.80 5.18
N SER A 684 2.05 20.47 5.18
CA SER A 684 1.74 19.61 6.33
C SER A 684 2.93 19.37 7.27
N HIS A 685 4.14 19.85 6.96
CA HIS A 685 5.37 19.52 7.68
C HIS A 685 5.29 19.81 9.19
N GLN A 686 4.76 20.99 9.58
CA GLN A 686 4.68 21.39 10.99
C GLN A 686 3.70 20.53 11.81
N ASP A 687 2.68 19.98 11.16
CA ASP A 687 1.57 19.28 11.82
C ASP A 687 1.59 17.77 11.56
N PHE A 688 2.62 17.21 10.94
CA PHE A 688 2.73 15.77 10.68
C PHE A 688 3.57 15.06 11.76
N GLY A 689 3.18 13.83 12.10
CA GLY A 689 3.96 12.97 12.99
C GLY A 689 3.45 12.98 14.43
N HIS A 690 4.23 13.54 15.36
CA HIS A 690 4.14 13.20 16.79
C HIS A 690 3.01 13.78 17.67
N PRO A 691 2.18 14.76 17.27
CA PRO A 691 1.09 15.19 18.15
C PRO A 691 -0.04 14.16 18.20
N ILE A 692 -0.73 14.07 19.33
CA ILE A 692 -1.96 13.26 19.44
C ILE A 692 -3.08 13.90 18.64
N ASP A 693 -3.16 15.24 18.62
CA ASP A 693 -4.05 16.00 17.76
C ASP A 693 -3.27 16.49 16.54
N THR A 694 -3.49 15.87 15.39
CA THR A 694 -2.88 16.24 14.10
C THR A 694 -3.81 17.24 13.42
N VAL A 695 -3.43 18.52 13.42
CA VAL A 695 -4.23 19.59 12.79
C VAL A 695 -3.92 19.64 11.29
N TYR A 696 -4.95 19.57 10.46
CA TYR A 696 -4.77 19.64 9.00
C TYR A 696 -4.80 21.12 8.57
N SER A 697 -3.79 21.87 9.03
CA SER A 697 -3.70 23.33 8.91
C SER A 697 -3.57 23.81 7.46
N GLU A 698 -3.10 22.95 6.56
CA GLU A 698 -3.03 23.21 5.13
C GLU A 698 -4.41 23.32 4.48
N GLY A 699 -5.45 22.78 5.13
CA GLY A 699 -6.79 22.72 4.58
C GLY A 699 -6.82 22.07 3.19
N ILE A 700 -7.50 22.72 2.24
CA ILE A 700 -7.57 22.25 0.84
C ILE A 700 -6.23 22.36 0.09
N ASN A 701 -5.19 22.98 0.67
CA ASN A 701 -3.88 23.17 0.05
C ASN A 701 -3.00 21.93 0.22
N THR A 702 -3.52 20.77 -0.14
CA THR A 702 -2.76 19.52 -0.15
C THR A 702 -2.12 19.29 -1.53
N GLY A 703 -0.85 18.88 -1.56
CA GLY A 703 -0.17 18.52 -2.81
C GLY A 703 -0.02 19.68 -3.79
N TYR A 704 -0.25 19.45 -5.08
CA TYR A 704 -0.11 20.47 -6.13
C TYR A 704 -1.03 21.68 -5.93
N ARG A 705 -2.14 21.52 -5.19
CA ARG A 705 -3.02 22.65 -4.81
C ARG A 705 -2.26 23.73 -4.03
N TYR A 706 -1.20 23.33 -3.31
CA TYR A 706 -0.24 24.21 -2.67
C TYR A 706 0.90 24.61 -3.62
N PHE A 707 1.65 23.64 -4.16
CA PHE A 707 2.91 23.92 -4.90
C PHE A 707 2.72 24.71 -6.20
N ASP A 708 1.57 24.59 -6.87
CA ASP A 708 1.33 25.28 -8.13
C ASP A 708 1.10 26.79 -7.94
N ARG A 709 0.71 27.24 -6.74
CA ARG A 709 0.52 28.66 -6.44
C ARG A 709 1.81 29.45 -6.60
N ASN A 710 1.73 30.66 -7.16
CA ASN A 710 2.92 31.45 -7.50
C ASN A 710 3.78 31.82 -6.28
N ASP A 711 3.17 32.10 -5.13
CA ASP A 711 3.88 32.57 -3.93
C ASP A 711 4.45 31.44 -3.04
N ASN A 712 4.26 30.18 -3.44
CA ASN A 712 4.72 29.01 -2.70
C ASN A 712 6.01 28.42 -3.27
N PRO A 713 6.77 27.63 -2.47
CA PRO A 713 7.86 26.81 -2.98
C PRO A 713 7.40 25.96 -4.17
N LYS A 714 8.29 25.72 -5.12
CA LYS A 714 8.01 24.87 -6.28
C LYS A 714 8.48 23.45 -5.98
N SER A 715 7.71 22.48 -6.44
CA SER A 715 8.11 21.08 -6.40
C SER A 715 9.29 20.84 -7.35
N ALA A 716 10.20 19.94 -6.95
CA ALA A 716 11.26 19.44 -7.82
C ALA A 716 10.65 18.71 -9.04
N PHE A 717 9.60 17.92 -8.78
CA PHE A 717 8.78 17.32 -9.81
C PHE A 717 7.29 17.51 -9.49
N PRO A 718 6.51 18.18 -10.36
CA PRO A 718 5.12 18.50 -10.08
C PRO A 718 4.19 17.30 -10.27
N PHE A 719 3.00 17.37 -9.69
CA PHE A 719 1.92 16.43 -9.96
C PHE A 719 1.67 16.30 -11.46
N GLY A 720 1.47 15.06 -11.89
CA GLY A 720 1.28 14.71 -13.29
C GLY A 720 2.54 14.80 -14.15
N HIS A 721 3.73 15.06 -13.60
CA HIS A 721 4.98 15.07 -14.37
C HIS A 721 5.41 13.68 -14.81
N GLY A 722 5.92 13.57 -16.04
CA GLY A 722 6.50 12.33 -16.57
C GLY A 722 6.85 12.48 -18.04
N LEU A 723 8.10 12.17 -18.39
CA LEU A 723 8.65 12.29 -19.73
C LEU A 723 8.32 11.05 -20.59
N SER A 724 8.49 11.21 -21.90
CA SER A 724 8.32 10.17 -22.91
C SER A 724 9.52 10.19 -23.88
N TYR A 725 9.79 9.06 -24.55
CA TYR A 725 10.73 9.02 -25.67
C TYR A 725 10.16 9.63 -26.97
N THR A 726 8.90 10.04 -26.96
CA THR A 726 8.27 10.80 -28.05
C THR A 726 7.71 12.13 -27.55
N SER A 727 7.23 12.96 -28.47
CA SER A 727 6.62 14.25 -28.17
C SER A 727 5.16 14.28 -28.60
N PHE A 728 4.34 15.05 -27.86
CA PHE A 728 2.92 15.19 -28.13
C PHE A 728 2.55 16.66 -28.30
N LYS A 729 1.60 16.94 -29.20
CA LYS A 729 0.99 18.26 -29.41
C LYS A 729 -0.51 18.18 -29.17
N PHE A 730 -1.04 19.16 -28.45
CA PHE A 730 -2.46 19.33 -28.21
C PHE A 730 -3.01 20.43 -29.12
N SER A 731 -4.18 20.24 -29.71
CA SER A 731 -4.86 21.25 -30.55
C SER A 731 -6.38 21.18 -30.48
N ASP A 732 -7.05 22.14 -31.13
CA ASP A 732 -8.49 22.10 -31.43
C ASP A 732 -9.42 22.04 -30.21
N LEU A 733 -9.06 22.72 -29.11
CA LEU A 733 -9.87 22.75 -27.90
C LEU A 733 -11.25 23.40 -28.12
N SER A 734 -12.28 22.61 -27.84
CA SER A 734 -13.68 23.00 -27.74
C SER A 734 -14.21 22.62 -26.37
N VAL A 735 -14.82 23.57 -25.68
CA VAL A 735 -15.50 23.36 -24.40
C VAL A 735 -16.92 23.86 -24.56
N LYS A 736 -17.90 23.02 -24.20
CA LYS A 736 -19.32 23.37 -24.25
C LYS A 736 -19.97 23.03 -22.91
N PRO A 737 -20.71 23.95 -22.28
CA PRO A 737 -21.49 23.60 -21.10
C PRO A 737 -22.52 22.52 -21.46
N GLU A 738 -22.70 21.54 -20.57
CA GLU A 738 -23.65 20.44 -20.74
C GLU A 738 -24.22 20.06 -19.37
N GLY A 739 -25.54 20.26 -19.18
CA GLY A 739 -26.18 20.10 -17.87
C GLY A 739 -25.57 21.03 -16.82
N PHE A 740 -25.09 20.44 -15.72
CA PHE A 740 -24.37 21.15 -14.64
C PHE A 740 -22.84 21.06 -14.76
N GLY A 741 -22.35 20.58 -15.90
CA GLY A 741 -20.93 20.41 -16.18
C GLY A 741 -20.55 20.91 -17.57
N ALA A 742 -19.55 20.27 -18.18
CA ALA A 742 -19.10 20.63 -19.52
C ALA A 742 -18.53 19.46 -20.30
N LYS A 743 -18.67 19.50 -21.62
CA LYS A 743 -18.03 18.58 -22.55
C LYS A 743 -16.80 19.20 -23.17
N VAL A 744 -15.66 18.55 -23.00
CA VAL A 744 -14.35 18.98 -23.48
C VAL A 744 -13.94 18.10 -24.65
N ASN A 745 -13.58 18.69 -25.78
CA ASN A 745 -13.05 17.99 -26.95
C ASN A 745 -11.77 18.66 -27.44
N PHE A 746 -10.79 17.85 -27.83
CA PHE A 746 -9.49 18.33 -28.32
C PHE A 746 -8.78 17.20 -29.09
N THR A 747 -7.70 17.53 -29.78
CA THR A 747 -6.88 16.57 -30.51
C THR A 747 -5.54 16.40 -29.82
N ILE A 748 -5.05 15.16 -29.70
CA ILE A 748 -3.66 14.85 -29.34
C ILE A 748 -2.98 14.22 -30.56
N ASN A 749 -1.81 14.75 -30.91
CA ASN A 749 -0.95 14.23 -31.98
C ASN A 749 0.40 13.80 -31.42
N ASN A 750 0.86 12.60 -31.78
CA ASN A 750 2.24 12.16 -31.55
C ASN A 750 3.13 12.74 -32.65
N THR A 751 3.96 13.72 -32.31
CA THR A 751 4.83 14.46 -33.24
C THR A 751 6.24 13.87 -33.33
N GLY A 752 6.56 12.86 -32.52
CA GLY A 752 7.88 12.24 -32.53
C GLY A 752 7.97 11.00 -33.43
N LYS A 753 9.01 10.19 -33.19
CA LYS A 753 9.40 9.08 -34.08
C LYS A 753 9.04 7.69 -33.55
N VAL A 754 8.62 7.59 -32.29
CA VAL A 754 8.28 6.32 -31.65
C VAL A 754 6.85 6.37 -31.11
N ALA A 755 6.19 5.21 -31.06
CA ALA A 755 4.86 5.09 -30.47
C ALA A 755 4.92 5.39 -28.97
N GLY A 756 3.84 5.91 -28.39
CA GLY A 756 3.79 6.22 -26.97
C GLY A 756 2.39 6.60 -26.52
N SER A 757 2.22 6.63 -25.19
CA SER A 757 0.99 7.09 -24.56
C SER A 757 1.21 8.45 -23.91
N GLU A 758 0.21 9.32 -23.99
CA GLU A 758 0.15 10.58 -23.25
C GLU A 758 -1.09 10.58 -22.35
N VAL A 759 -0.99 11.26 -21.21
CA VAL A 759 -2.11 11.50 -20.29
C VAL A 759 -2.52 12.96 -20.41
N ALA A 760 -3.70 13.20 -20.99
CA ALA A 760 -4.33 14.50 -20.94
C ALA A 760 -4.95 14.71 -19.56
N GLN A 761 -4.50 15.73 -18.85
CA GLN A 761 -5.01 16.13 -17.54
C GLN A 761 -5.83 17.41 -17.73
N ILE A 762 -7.10 17.39 -17.31
CA ILE A 762 -8.06 18.47 -17.52
C ILE A 762 -8.31 19.14 -16.17
N TYR A 763 -7.87 20.38 -16.06
CA TYR A 763 -7.94 21.17 -14.85
C TYR A 763 -8.98 22.28 -14.97
N ILE A 764 -9.61 22.62 -13.84
CA ILE A 764 -10.61 23.69 -13.73
C ILE A 764 -10.02 24.82 -12.89
N HIS A 765 -10.05 26.02 -13.45
CA HIS A 765 -9.69 27.26 -12.76
C HIS A 765 -10.94 28.15 -12.63
N ASP A 766 -11.28 28.54 -11.41
CA ASP A 766 -12.36 29.50 -11.15
C ASP A 766 -11.82 30.91 -11.38
N LEU A 767 -12.42 31.66 -12.32
CA LEU A 767 -11.96 33.02 -12.66
C LEU A 767 -12.49 34.09 -11.70
N SER A 768 -13.46 33.75 -10.84
CA SER A 768 -14.06 34.67 -9.87
C SER A 768 -14.46 33.95 -8.58
N PRO A 769 -13.49 33.34 -7.88
CA PRO A 769 -13.76 32.58 -6.67
C PRO A 769 -14.22 33.51 -5.55
N ILE A 770 -15.25 33.10 -4.81
CA ILE A 770 -15.74 33.80 -3.60
C ILE A 770 -15.26 33.17 -2.30
N VAL A 771 -14.58 32.03 -2.42
CA VAL A 771 -13.91 31.31 -1.34
C VAL A 771 -12.49 31.02 -1.79
N GLU A 772 -11.60 30.70 -0.87
CA GLU A 772 -10.26 30.23 -1.25
C GLU A 772 -10.36 29.02 -2.18
N LYS A 773 -9.61 29.05 -3.29
CA LYS A 773 -9.55 27.99 -4.29
C LYS A 773 -8.09 27.76 -4.70
N PRO A 774 -7.71 26.51 -5.03
CA PRO A 774 -6.41 26.23 -5.66
C PRO A 774 -6.25 26.97 -6.99
N GLU A 775 -5.01 27.10 -7.48
CA GLU A 775 -4.74 27.65 -8.81
C GLU A 775 -5.53 26.91 -9.89
N HIS A 776 -5.65 25.60 -9.77
CA HIS A 776 -6.59 24.79 -10.53
C HIS A 776 -6.80 23.43 -9.88
N GLU A 777 -7.85 22.72 -10.28
CA GLU A 777 -8.18 21.40 -9.73
C GLU A 777 -8.41 20.40 -10.85
N LEU A 778 -7.85 19.19 -10.72
CA LEU A 778 -8.08 18.10 -11.68
C LEU A 778 -9.57 17.72 -11.69
N GLY A 779 -10.23 17.94 -12.82
CA GLY A 779 -11.65 17.60 -13.03
C GLY A 779 -11.86 16.47 -14.05
N GLY A 780 -10.81 16.07 -14.77
CA GLY A 780 -10.87 15.04 -15.80
C GLY A 780 -9.50 14.52 -16.20
N LEU A 781 -9.42 13.27 -16.65
CA LEU A 781 -8.19 12.74 -17.26
C LEU A 781 -8.49 11.74 -18.38
N LYS A 782 -7.56 11.61 -19.33
CA LYS A 782 -7.61 10.57 -20.36
C LYS A 782 -6.21 10.17 -20.82
N LYS A 783 -5.87 8.88 -20.68
CA LYS A 783 -4.68 8.28 -21.30
C LYS A 783 -4.97 7.85 -22.76
N VAL A 784 -4.06 8.15 -23.66
CA VAL A 784 -4.21 7.90 -25.11
C VAL A 784 -2.90 7.37 -25.69
N PHE A 785 -2.94 6.17 -26.26
CA PHE A 785 -1.85 5.61 -27.05
C PHE A 785 -1.89 6.10 -28.49
N LEU A 786 -0.73 6.48 -29.05
CA LEU A 786 -0.59 7.00 -30.41
C LEU A 786 0.67 6.45 -31.11
N GLN A 787 0.49 5.99 -32.35
CA GLN A 787 1.59 5.71 -33.28
C GLN A 787 2.30 7.01 -33.72
N PRO A 788 3.55 6.96 -34.21
CA PRO A 788 4.24 8.14 -34.75
C PRO A 788 3.41 8.85 -35.83
N GLY A 789 3.20 10.16 -35.68
CA GLY A 789 2.38 10.96 -36.59
C GLY A 789 0.86 10.79 -36.44
N GLU A 790 0.37 9.85 -35.63
CA GLU A 790 -1.06 9.63 -35.40
C GLU A 790 -1.67 10.79 -34.61
N SER A 791 -2.91 11.15 -34.96
CA SER A 791 -3.74 12.10 -34.23
C SER A 791 -5.05 11.45 -33.80
N LYS A 792 -5.46 11.64 -32.54
CA LYS A 792 -6.77 11.20 -32.04
C LYS A 792 -7.53 12.38 -31.46
N GLN A 793 -8.83 12.42 -31.76
CA GLN A 793 -9.75 13.26 -30.99
C GLN A 793 -10.07 12.61 -29.65
N VAL A 794 -10.08 13.43 -28.62
CA VAL A 794 -10.34 13.07 -27.24
C VAL A 794 -11.56 13.83 -26.76
N SER A 795 -12.45 13.13 -26.06
CA SER A 795 -13.65 13.70 -25.45
C SER A 795 -13.67 13.33 -23.98
N VAL A 796 -13.87 14.33 -23.11
CA VAL A 796 -13.98 14.16 -21.66
C VAL A 796 -15.20 14.94 -21.18
N ASN A 797 -16.03 14.29 -20.38
CA ASN A 797 -17.17 14.91 -19.73
C ASN A 797 -16.76 15.32 -18.31
N LEU A 798 -16.85 16.61 -18.02
CA LEU A 798 -16.69 17.17 -16.69
C LEU A 798 -18.07 17.19 -16.02
N ASP A 799 -18.20 16.54 -14.87
CA ASP A 799 -19.45 16.51 -14.13
C ASP A 799 -19.63 17.78 -13.27
N HIS A 800 -20.74 17.82 -12.53
CA HIS A 800 -21.08 18.95 -11.67
C HIS A 800 -20.06 19.17 -10.53
N LYS A 801 -19.32 18.15 -10.10
CA LYS A 801 -18.32 18.27 -9.03
C LYS A 801 -17.10 19.08 -9.49
N ALA A 802 -16.75 19.00 -10.78
CA ALA A 802 -15.64 19.77 -11.37
C ALA A 802 -15.79 21.29 -11.18
N PHE A 803 -17.03 21.77 -11.02
CA PHE A 803 -17.36 23.18 -10.84
C PHE A 803 -17.91 23.51 -9.44
N SER A 804 -17.77 22.58 -8.48
CA SER A 804 -18.33 22.72 -7.13
C SER A 804 -17.27 22.90 -6.05
N PHE A 805 -17.62 23.66 -5.01
CA PHE A 805 -16.93 23.67 -3.71
C PHE A 805 -17.89 23.26 -2.60
N TYR A 806 -17.37 22.80 -1.46
CA TYR A 806 -18.21 22.46 -0.32
C TYR A 806 -18.43 23.70 0.56
N SER A 807 -19.69 24.10 0.73
CA SER A 807 -20.08 25.20 1.62
C SER A 807 -20.46 24.66 2.99
N VAL A 808 -19.65 24.99 4.00
CA VAL A 808 -19.91 24.63 5.40
C VAL A 808 -21.19 25.28 5.91
N GLN A 809 -21.47 26.52 5.50
CA GLN A 809 -22.67 27.25 5.92
C GLN A 809 -23.96 26.59 5.39
N GLU A 810 -23.94 26.15 4.13
CA GLU A 810 -25.09 25.53 3.46
C GLU A 810 -25.11 24.00 3.62
N LYS A 811 -24.07 23.41 4.22
CA LYS A 811 -23.86 21.95 4.38
C LYS A 811 -24.10 21.18 3.09
N SER A 812 -23.60 21.73 1.98
CA SER A 812 -23.81 21.19 0.65
C SER A 812 -22.71 21.64 -0.30
N TRP A 813 -22.56 20.89 -1.39
CA TRP A 813 -21.77 21.30 -2.53
C TRP A 813 -22.51 22.37 -3.32
N ILE A 814 -21.79 23.41 -3.73
CA ILE A 814 -22.31 24.52 -4.52
C ILE A 814 -21.47 24.67 -5.78
N GLY A 815 -22.12 24.61 -6.94
CA GLY A 815 -21.58 25.12 -8.19
C GLY A 815 -22.22 26.46 -8.52
N ARG A 816 -21.41 27.47 -8.87
CA ARG A 816 -21.91 28.82 -9.14
C ARG A 816 -22.02 29.08 -10.62
N LYS A 817 -23.07 29.80 -11.02
CA LYS A 817 -23.08 30.47 -12.32
C LYS A 817 -21.86 31.39 -12.42
N GLY A 818 -21.25 31.48 -13.59
CA GLY A 818 -20.05 32.29 -13.79
C GLY A 818 -19.07 31.69 -14.79
N ASP A 819 -17.97 32.40 -14.94
CA ASP A 819 -16.90 32.05 -15.87
C ASP A 819 -15.83 31.20 -15.18
N TYR A 820 -15.48 30.10 -15.82
CA TYR A 820 -14.38 29.22 -15.44
C TYR A 820 -13.43 29.10 -16.63
N GLU A 821 -12.21 28.67 -16.38
CA GLU A 821 -11.27 28.27 -17.42
C GLU A 821 -11.00 26.78 -17.34
N VAL A 822 -11.21 26.08 -18.46
CA VAL A 822 -10.80 24.68 -18.61
C VAL A 822 -9.42 24.66 -19.23
N ARG A 823 -8.47 24.03 -18.54
CA ARG A 823 -7.06 23.91 -18.92
C ARG A 823 -6.72 22.47 -19.21
N ILE A 824 -5.97 22.21 -20.28
CA ILE A 824 -5.48 20.87 -20.64
C ILE A 824 -3.97 20.87 -20.56
N GLY A 825 -3.42 20.03 -19.69
CA GLY A 825 -1.99 19.87 -19.48
C GLY A 825 -1.52 18.43 -19.63
N SER A 826 -0.19 18.28 -19.71
CA SER A 826 0.50 16.99 -19.57
C SER A 826 1.10 16.80 -18.18
N SER A 827 1.01 17.81 -17.33
CA SER A 827 1.30 17.88 -15.89
C SER A 827 0.58 19.10 -15.32
N SER A 828 0.50 19.24 -13.99
CA SER A 828 -0.16 20.39 -13.35
C SER A 828 0.49 21.71 -13.75
N THR A 829 1.80 21.75 -13.94
CA THR A 829 2.54 22.95 -14.33
C THR A 829 2.78 23.11 -15.85
N LYS A 830 2.30 22.18 -16.69
CA LYS A 830 2.52 22.21 -18.15
C LYS A 830 1.19 22.19 -18.89
N ILE A 831 0.54 23.36 -18.91
CA ILE A 831 -0.72 23.61 -19.62
C ILE A 831 -0.44 23.91 -21.09
N HIS A 832 -1.09 23.16 -21.99
CA HIS A 832 -0.93 23.29 -23.44
C HIS A 832 -2.06 24.08 -24.09
N LEU A 833 -3.30 23.89 -23.62
CA LEU A 833 -4.49 24.56 -24.13
C LEU A 833 -5.32 25.08 -22.96
N SER A 834 -5.96 26.23 -23.12
CA SER A 834 -7.00 26.70 -22.20
C SER A 834 -8.14 27.36 -22.96
N LYS A 835 -9.35 27.30 -22.38
CA LYS A 835 -10.53 27.95 -22.95
C LYS A 835 -11.54 28.29 -21.85
N PRO A 836 -12.16 29.48 -21.89
CA PRO A 836 -13.22 29.81 -20.95
C PRO A 836 -14.48 28.97 -21.20
N VAL A 837 -15.23 28.73 -20.14
CA VAL A 837 -16.58 28.15 -20.15
C VAL A 837 -17.46 28.92 -19.17
N HIS A 838 -18.66 29.24 -19.59
CA HIS A 838 -19.66 29.91 -18.75
C HIS A 838 -20.70 28.88 -18.29
N LEU A 839 -20.98 28.85 -16.98
CA LEU A 839 -22.12 28.11 -16.44
C LEU A 839 -23.30 29.06 -16.22
N ASP A 840 -24.44 28.75 -16.84
CA ASP A 840 -25.63 29.62 -16.83
C ASP A 840 -26.38 29.60 -15.48
N ASN A 841 -26.23 28.52 -14.71
CA ASN A 841 -27.01 28.29 -13.49
C ASN A 841 -26.11 27.95 -12.31
N SER A 842 -26.43 28.51 -11.15
CA SER A 842 -25.95 28.01 -9.87
C SER A 842 -26.75 26.76 -9.49
N PHE A 843 -26.11 25.82 -8.79
CA PHE A 843 -26.72 24.58 -8.36
C PHE A 843 -26.14 24.12 -7.02
N LYS A 844 -26.88 23.25 -6.32
CA LYS A 844 -26.45 22.62 -5.08
C LYS A 844 -26.74 21.13 -5.04
N TRP A 845 -25.95 20.38 -4.29
CA TRP A 845 -26.08 18.93 -4.14
C TRP A 845 -25.40 18.39 -2.88
N ILE A 846 -25.74 17.17 -2.48
CA ILE A 846 -25.18 16.47 -1.31
C ILE A 846 -24.87 15.02 -1.70
N GLY A 847 -23.68 14.54 -1.34
CA GLY A 847 -23.32 13.13 -1.45
C GLY A 847 -23.44 12.56 -2.88
N LEU A 848 -24.35 11.62 -3.11
CA LEU A 848 -24.61 11.05 -4.44
C LEU A 848 -25.88 11.58 -5.12
N GLN A 849 -26.56 12.55 -4.51
CA GLN A 849 -27.80 13.11 -5.01
C GLN A 849 -27.58 13.96 -6.26
N GLU A 850 -28.57 13.95 -7.16
CA GLU A 850 -28.55 14.78 -8.38
C GLU A 850 -28.59 16.28 -8.05
N PRO A 851 -27.75 17.10 -8.70
CA PRO A 851 -27.74 18.55 -8.52
C PRO A 851 -29.05 19.21 -8.87
N GLN A 852 -29.43 20.20 -8.05
CA GLN A 852 -30.63 20.99 -8.19
C GLN A 852 -30.27 22.46 -8.40
N ILE A 853 -30.99 23.14 -9.29
CA ILE A 853 -30.82 24.59 -9.51
C ILE A 853 -30.97 25.33 -8.18
N TYR A 854 -30.04 26.24 -7.92
CA TYR A 854 -29.94 26.98 -6.67
C TYR A 854 -29.90 28.48 -6.96
N ASN A 855 -31.04 29.14 -6.79
CA ASN A 855 -31.14 30.59 -6.95
C ASN A 855 -30.79 31.27 -5.62
N VAL A 856 -29.58 31.82 -5.52
CA VAL A 856 -29.17 32.56 -4.32
C VAL A 856 -29.51 34.04 -4.51
N SER A 857 -30.30 34.58 -3.59
CA SER A 857 -30.67 36.00 -3.57
C SER A 857 -29.74 36.87 -2.68
N TRP A 858 -28.76 36.27 -1.98
CA TRP A 858 -27.99 36.96 -0.93
C TRP A 858 -26.49 36.58 -0.81
N LEU A 859 -25.83 36.07 -1.86
CA LEU A 859 -24.36 35.85 -1.85
C LEU A 859 -23.60 37.05 -2.42
#